data_AF-A0A0F0I8Q3-F1
#
_entry.id   AF-A0A0F0I8Q3-F1
#
_cell.length_a   1.000
_cell.length_b   1.000
_cell.length_c   1.000
_cell.angle_alpha   90.00
_cell.angle_beta   90.00
_cell.angle_gamma   90.00
#
_symmetry.space_group_name_H-M   'P 1'
#
loop_
_entity.id
_entity.type
_entity.pdbx_description
1 polymer ?
#
loop_
_entity_poly.entity_id
_entity_poly.type
_entity_poly.pdbx_seq_one_letter_code
_entity_poly.pdbx_strand_id
1 'polypeptide(L)'
;MTNVPEKCQVLVIGGGPAGSYSASALAREGIDVVLLEAEKFPRYHIGESMLPSMRHFLKFIDAYDKWDAHGFNVKNGGAFRLNWSRPETYTDFISAGGPGGYAWNVIRSEADELLFKHAAECGVKTFDDTKVASIEFAPSEDVNPLGRPVSATWTRKDGTSGTLAMDYIVDASGRNGLISTKYLKNRTFNKGLRNVASWGYWKGGGVHGVGTHKEGAPYFEALKDASGWVWFIPLHNGTHSVGVVQNQEMATEKKRKMAEPSSKGFYLESLEFVPGIKELLSNAELISEVKSASDWSYSASSYAFPGVRIAGDAGSFIDPFFSSGVHLALSGGLSAATTIAAAIRGDCDETVAASWHDKKTSESYTRFLLVVSSALKQIRSQDEPVISDFDEQSFERAFDLFRPIIQGQADADAKGKLTQAEMSKTVEFCFRAFAHVSFEEKEALVQKLKSLGHDADANDEANRKALDELEKHLTPEEQTILKTLKGRRMVRPEDSLNIDNFTLDSIDGLAPRLEKGNLGLSPAKKAEVKYTTHDALSFLNGEARAAKTLSNGHSQSNGNHMCKDHDQTNGHTETNGHIESNGNAETNGHTEANAQSQTNGHTNGHAQTNGNHLSNGHDELNGHNNVEVRTVKSCMADLIAAEKSSFQTPVEEATRHRLISSLHQSAEDLETPFDTVVRLVDAGRQTAMVCIGGDLGIFKSLVESKRPLSSEELAKATMADPLLVSRIMRYMVASRLVGETGPNQYVASKKTYVFADPRIEHPIRFFHAFSNPAFHALPEFLKETGYQNEPKGSAFQKALSTDLEPYPWLKQHPDVLKNFQAAMRLTRDANGVDMMPLDESVSSGHDGAMFVDIGGNTGHQAAEVLSKYPELAGRVIVQDRGEVIKCAPDIKGIQWMEHDFFQTQPVKGAKYYYLRAILHNWDDKNTVQILSNIVPAMSAGSLVAIDEVVVPEENAHVWPAGLDLQMYSLFSTTERTASQWDAILDKAGLRAVAVKKYAPVMQSSVIFAAAK
;
A
#
# COMPACT_ATOMS: atom_id res chain seq x y z
N MET A 1 -1.61 -19.36 -41.91
CA MET A 1 -1.36 -18.06 -42.58
C MET A 1 0.12 -17.74 -42.41
N THR A 2 0.86 -17.35 -43.45
CA THR A 2 2.34 -17.22 -43.37
C THR A 2 2.85 -15.83 -42.99
N ASN A 3 2.07 -14.80 -43.29
CA ASN A 3 2.43 -13.40 -43.06
C ASN A 3 1.69 -12.84 -41.84
N VAL A 4 2.41 -12.08 -41.01
CA VAL A 4 1.81 -11.26 -39.95
C VAL A 4 0.93 -10.19 -40.62
N PRO A 5 -0.31 -9.93 -40.15
CA PRO A 5 -1.15 -8.89 -40.73
C PRO A 5 -0.56 -7.48 -40.48
N GLU A 6 -1.01 -6.50 -41.26
CA GLU A 6 -0.59 -5.09 -41.11
C GLU A 6 -1.29 -4.39 -39.93
N LYS A 7 -2.44 -4.90 -39.47
CA LYS A 7 -3.17 -4.39 -38.31
C LYS A 7 -3.95 -5.45 -37.54
N CYS A 8 -4.25 -5.15 -36.28
CA CYS A 8 -5.16 -5.87 -35.38
C CYS A 8 -5.79 -4.88 -34.37
N GLN A 9 -6.69 -5.33 -33.50
CA GLN A 9 -7.13 -4.51 -32.36
C GLN A 9 -6.20 -4.70 -31.16
N VAL A 10 -5.87 -5.95 -30.84
CA VAL A 10 -5.00 -6.27 -29.70
C VAL A 10 -3.77 -7.07 -30.16
N LEU A 11 -2.59 -6.54 -29.86
CA LEU A 11 -1.32 -7.24 -29.98
C LEU A 11 -0.95 -7.88 -28.64
N VAL A 12 -0.84 -9.21 -28.61
CA VAL A 12 -0.30 -9.96 -27.48
C VAL A 12 1.16 -10.33 -27.77
N ILE A 13 2.07 -9.93 -26.88
CA ILE A 13 3.51 -10.14 -27.04
C ILE A 13 3.94 -11.27 -26.10
N GLY A 14 4.36 -12.41 -26.65
CA GLY A 14 4.73 -13.62 -25.92
C GLY A 14 3.61 -14.69 -25.91
N GLY A 15 3.97 -15.94 -26.19
CA GLY A 15 3.07 -17.09 -26.28
C GLY A 15 3.09 -18.02 -25.07
N GLY A 16 3.70 -17.60 -23.95
CA GLY A 16 3.60 -18.29 -22.67
C GLY A 16 2.17 -18.24 -22.08
N PRO A 17 1.96 -18.83 -20.88
CA PRO A 17 0.62 -19.00 -20.31
C PRO A 17 -0.20 -17.71 -20.23
N ALA A 18 0.38 -16.58 -19.79
CA ALA A 18 -0.31 -15.29 -19.73
C ALA A 18 -0.84 -14.82 -21.11
N GLY A 19 0.02 -14.85 -22.14
CA GLY A 19 -0.29 -14.33 -23.46
C GLY A 19 -1.28 -15.22 -24.19
N SER A 20 -1.01 -16.52 -24.28
CA SER A 20 -1.90 -17.48 -24.94
C SER A 20 -3.27 -17.54 -24.26
N TYR A 21 -3.34 -17.41 -22.93
CA TYR A 21 -4.61 -17.30 -22.21
C TYR A 21 -5.36 -16.00 -22.50
N SER A 22 -4.69 -14.84 -22.38
CA SER A 22 -5.30 -13.54 -22.63
C SER A 22 -5.83 -13.41 -24.07
N ALA A 23 -5.05 -13.89 -25.04
CA ALA A 23 -5.45 -13.92 -26.44
C ALA A 23 -6.66 -14.84 -26.68
N SER A 24 -6.68 -16.04 -26.07
CA SER A 24 -7.83 -16.95 -26.15
C SER A 24 -9.10 -16.29 -25.59
N ALA A 25 -9.01 -15.65 -24.42
CA ALA A 25 -10.12 -14.97 -23.79
C ALA A 25 -10.65 -13.81 -24.64
N LEU A 26 -9.76 -12.96 -25.19
CA LEU A 26 -10.15 -11.84 -26.07
C LEU A 26 -10.77 -12.31 -27.40
N ALA A 27 -10.20 -13.31 -28.06
CA ALA A 27 -10.72 -13.78 -29.34
C ALA A 27 -12.12 -14.42 -29.23
N ARG A 28 -12.43 -15.05 -28.09
CA ARG A 28 -13.77 -15.58 -27.76
C ARG A 28 -14.84 -14.48 -27.64
N GLU A 29 -14.43 -13.23 -27.43
CA GLU A 29 -15.29 -12.04 -27.43
C GLU A 29 -15.45 -11.39 -28.81
N GLY A 30 -14.86 -11.98 -29.85
CA GLY A 30 -14.88 -11.46 -31.22
C GLY A 30 -13.89 -10.32 -31.49
N ILE A 31 -12.94 -10.07 -30.58
CA ILE A 31 -11.90 -9.05 -30.72
C ILE A 31 -10.79 -9.56 -31.66
N ASP A 32 -10.28 -8.70 -32.56
CA ASP A 32 -9.20 -9.10 -33.49
C ASP A 32 -7.83 -9.12 -32.80
N VAL A 33 -7.36 -10.33 -32.47
CA VAL A 33 -6.10 -10.55 -31.73
C VAL A 33 -5.00 -11.14 -32.63
N VAL A 34 -3.82 -10.53 -32.56
CA VAL A 34 -2.56 -11.10 -33.06
C VAL A 34 -1.66 -11.45 -31.87
N LEU A 35 -1.08 -12.64 -31.86
CA LEU A 35 -0.14 -13.07 -30.83
C LEU A 35 1.22 -13.38 -31.49
N LEU A 36 2.27 -12.71 -31.01
CA LEU A 36 3.65 -12.85 -31.52
C LEU A 36 4.56 -13.43 -30.44
N GLU A 37 5.08 -14.64 -30.66
CA GLU A 37 6.07 -15.32 -29.79
C GLU A 37 7.45 -15.29 -30.47
N ALA A 38 8.49 -14.95 -29.70
CA ALA A 38 9.85 -14.74 -30.21
C ALA A 38 10.62 -16.04 -30.47
N GLU A 39 10.24 -17.12 -29.78
CA GLU A 39 10.81 -18.46 -29.96
C GLU A 39 9.89 -19.35 -30.80
N LYS A 40 10.39 -20.50 -31.26
CA LYS A 40 9.59 -21.45 -32.03
C LYS A 40 9.03 -22.53 -31.10
N PHE A 41 7.74 -22.86 -31.18
CA PHE A 41 7.17 -23.94 -30.39
C PHE A 41 7.45 -25.33 -31.02
N PRO A 42 7.58 -26.40 -30.20
CA PRO A 42 7.67 -26.40 -28.74
C PRO A 42 9.01 -25.83 -28.23
N ARG A 43 8.98 -24.91 -27.24
CA ARG A 43 10.19 -24.29 -26.65
C ARG A 43 10.36 -24.62 -25.18
N TYR A 44 11.61 -24.81 -24.75
CA TYR A 44 11.94 -25.05 -23.35
C TYR A 44 11.57 -23.87 -22.44
N HIS A 45 10.99 -24.15 -21.27
CA HIS A 45 10.79 -23.16 -20.19
C HIS A 45 10.79 -23.89 -18.83
N ILE A 46 11.10 -23.20 -17.74
CA ILE A 46 11.03 -23.75 -16.37
C ILE A 46 9.74 -23.31 -15.64
N GLY A 47 9.35 -24.01 -14.58
CA GLY A 47 8.15 -23.74 -13.78
C GLY A 47 7.03 -24.71 -14.14
N GLU A 48 7.13 -25.91 -13.59
CA GLU A 48 6.49 -27.14 -14.11
C GLU A 48 5.39 -27.69 -13.19
N SER A 49 5.33 -27.27 -11.92
CA SER A 49 4.23 -27.65 -11.02
C SER A 49 3.13 -26.60 -11.04
N MET A 50 1.87 -27.00 -11.19
CA MET A 50 0.71 -26.12 -11.28
C MET A 50 -0.09 -26.06 -9.96
N LEU A 51 -1.01 -25.11 -9.85
CA LEU A 51 -1.96 -24.98 -8.75
C LEU A 51 -3.39 -25.39 -9.17
N PRO A 52 -4.25 -25.87 -8.25
CA PRO A 52 -5.62 -26.30 -8.55
C PRO A 52 -6.48 -25.26 -9.29
N SER A 53 -6.30 -23.98 -8.95
CA SER A 53 -6.92 -22.83 -9.62
C SER A 53 -6.83 -22.86 -11.15
N MET A 54 -5.76 -23.42 -11.71
CA MET A 54 -5.56 -23.57 -13.16
C MET A 54 -6.74 -24.25 -13.86
N ARG A 55 -7.43 -25.16 -13.19
CA ARG A 55 -8.60 -25.87 -13.71
C ARG A 55 -9.76 -24.92 -14.05
N HIS A 56 -9.92 -23.84 -13.29
CA HIS A 56 -10.99 -22.86 -13.49
C HIS A 56 -10.66 -21.93 -14.67
N PHE A 57 -9.42 -21.46 -14.75
CA PHE A 57 -8.91 -20.73 -15.91
C PHE A 57 -9.07 -21.55 -17.21
N LEU A 58 -8.58 -22.79 -17.24
CA LEU A 58 -8.69 -23.66 -18.41
C LEU A 58 -10.15 -23.90 -18.84
N LYS A 59 -11.09 -24.02 -17.90
CA LYS A 59 -12.53 -24.14 -18.23
C LYS A 59 -13.09 -22.86 -18.86
N PHE A 60 -12.73 -21.69 -18.37
CA PHE A 60 -13.22 -20.41 -18.87
C PHE A 60 -12.91 -20.18 -20.37
N ILE A 61 -11.76 -20.69 -20.85
CA ILE A 61 -11.37 -20.63 -22.27
C ILE A 61 -11.74 -21.89 -23.09
N ASP A 62 -12.43 -22.88 -22.50
CA ASP A 62 -12.71 -24.21 -23.09
C ASP A 62 -11.44 -25.06 -23.40
N ALA A 63 -10.34 -24.83 -22.70
CA ALA A 63 -9.08 -25.59 -22.85
C ALA A 63 -8.97 -26.83 -21.96
N TYR A 64 -9.86 -26.98 -20.97
CA TYR A 64 -9.76 -28.00 -19.91
C TYR A 64 -9.66 -29.44 -20.43
N ASP A 65 -10.60 -29.88 -21.26
CA ASP A 65 -10.67 -31.29 -21.68
C ASP A 65 -9.45 -31.69 -22.51
N LYS A 66 -8.93 -30.76 -23.34
CA LYS A 66 -7.70 -30.96 -24.12
C LYS A 66 -6.47 -31.09 -23.22
N TRP A 67 -6.40 -30.28 -22.17
CA TRP A 67 -5.30 -30.29 -21.20
C TRP A 67 -5.30 -31.56 -20.34
N ASP A 68 -6.48 -31.98 -19.85
CA ASP A 68 -6.65 -33.21 -19.05
C ASP A 68 -6.33 -34.44 -19.91
N ALA A 69 -6.79 -34.48 -21.17
CA ALA A 69 -6.52 -35.55 -22.13
C ALA A 69 -5.05 -35.66 -22.60
N HIS A 70 -4.21 -34.64 -22.38
CA HIS A 70 -2.77 -34.72 -22.70
C HIS A 70 -2.03 -35.73 -21.81
N GLY A 71 -2.56 -36.05 -20.63
CA GLY A 71 -1.95 -37.02 -19.71
C GLY A 71 -0.77 -36.47 -18.89
N PHE A 72 -0.77 -35.16 -18.61
CA PHE A 72 0.19 -34.58 -17.65
C PHE A 72 0.10 -35.26 -16.28
N ASN A 73 1.21 -35.29 -15.53
CA ASN A 73 1.29 -35.99 -14.25
C ASN A 73 0.35 -35.34 -13.22
N VAL A 74 -0.67 -36.06 -12.77
CA VAL A 74 -1.66 -35.54 -11.80
C VAL A 74 -0.97 -35.22 -10.47
N LYS A 75 -1.27 -34.05 -9.92
CA LYS A 75 -0.74 -33.53 -8.65
C LYS A 75 -1.88 -33.41 -7.65
N ASN A 76 -1.95 -34.35 -6.71
CA ASN A 76 -2.96 -34.37 -5.65
C ASN A 76 -2.59 -33.48 -4.44
N GLY A 77 -1.36 -32.95 -4.40
CA GLY A 77 -0.89 -32.10 -3.32
C GLY A 77 0.58 -31.69 -3.49
N GLY A 78 1.25 -31.38 -2.38
CA GLY A 78 2.68 -31.14 -2.34
C GLY A 78 3.24 -31.34 -0.93
N ALA A 79 4.39 -31.99 -0.83
CA ALA A 79 5.05 -32.29 0.43
C ALA A 79 6.24 -31.34 0.66
N PHE A 80 6.34 -30.77 1.87
CA PHE A 80 7.27 -29.70 2.20
C PHE A 80 7.97 -29.99 3.53
N ARG A 81 9.31 -30.04 3.50
CA ARG A 81 10.14 -30.11 4.69
C ARG A 81 10.89 -28.79 4.85
N LEU A 82 10.51 -27.99 5.84
CA LEU A 82 11.07 -26.66 6.06
C LEU A 82 12.30 -26.64 6.98
N ASN A 83 12.47 -27.66 7.83
CA ASN A 83 13.64 -27.85 8.67
C ASN A 83 13.89 -29.35 8.95
N TRP A 84 14.89 -29.65 9.77
CA TRP A 84 15.34 -31.01 10.02
C TRP A 84 14.87 -31.60 11.35
N SER A 85 14.54 -30.76 12.33
CA SER A 85 13.97 -31.18 13.62
C SER A 85 12.51 -31.64 13.53
N ARG A 86 11.73 -31.15 12.56
CA ARG A 86 10.31 -31.49 12.39
C ARG A 86 10.07 -32.41 11.18
N PRO A 87 8.99 -33.21 11.20
CA PRO A 87 8.48 -33.90 10.02
C PRO A 87 8.09 -32.92 8.92
N GLU A 88 8.05 -33.45 7.70
CA GLU A 88 7.42 -32.78 6.56
C GLU A 88 5.92 -32.51 6.79
N THR A 89 5.41 -31.48 6.12
CA THR A 89 4.00 -31.11 6.07
C THR A 89 3.48 -31.27 4.65
N TYR A 90 2.21 -31.67 4.50
CA TYR A 90 1.61 -31.95 3.20
C TYR A 90 0.39 -31.07 2.94
N THR A 91 0.36 -30.41 1.78
CA THR A 91 -0.84 -29.72 1.30
C THR A 91 -1.68 -30.70 0.50
N ASP A 92 -2.66 -31.33 1.13
CA ASP A 92 -3.60 -32.21 0.43
C ASP A 92 -4.65 -31.39 -0.33
N PHE A 93 -4.61 -31.44 -1.67
CA PHE A 93 -5.59 -30.75 -2.49
C PHE A 93 -6.90 -31.54 -2.63
N ILE A 94 -6.89 -32.87 -2.48
CA ILE A 94 -8.09 -33.72 -2.57
C ILE A 94 -8.92 -33.62 -1.30
N SER A 95 -8.29 -33.60 -0.12
CA SER A 95 -8.97 -33.36 1.16
C SER A 95 -9.70 -32.01 1.17
N ALA A 96 -9.06 -30.95 0.68
CA ALA A 96 -9.66 -29.61 0.57
C ALA A 96 -10.69 -29.48 -0.57
N GLY A 97 -10.28 -29.87 -1.79
CA GLY A 97 -11.01 -29.68 -3.03
C GLY A 97 -12.05 -30.77 -3.35
N GLY A 98 -11.99 -31.92 -2.69
CA GLY A 98 -12.70 -33.14 -3.10
C GLY A 98 -12.07 -33.76 -4.36
N PRO A 99 -12.78 -34.64 -5.09
CA PRO A 99 -12.25 -35.30 -6.30
C PRO A 99 -11.79 -34.32 -7.39
N GLY A 100 -12.31 -33.09 -7.39
CA GLY A 100 -11.88 -32.00 -8.28
C GLY A 100 -10.76 -31.12 -7.72
N GLY A 101 -10.06 -31.51 -6.66
CA GLY A 101 -9.04 -30.68 -6.02
C GLY A 101 -7.66 -30.68 -6.71
N TYR A 102 -7.39 -31.63 -7.60
CA TYR A 102 -6.06 -31.84 -8.17
C TYR A 102 -5.53 -30.68 -9.05
N ALA A 103 -4.25 -30.74 -9.36
CA ALA A 103 -3.55 -29.96 -10.37
C ALA A 103 -2.66 -30.88 -11.22
N TRP A 104 -1.67 -30.34 -11.94
CA TRP A 104 -0.71 -31.14 -12.71
C TRP A 104 0.73 -30.70 -12.50
N ASN A 105 1.67 -31.62 -12.72
CA ASN A 105 3.05 -31.32 -13.07
C ASN A 105 3.21 -31.55 -14.58
N VAL A 106 3.77 -30.57 -15.29
CA VAL A 106 3.75 -30.50 -16.76
C VAL A 106 5.14 -30.27 -17.34
N ILE A 107 5.38 -30.82 -18.53
CA ILE A 107 6.53 -30.45 -19.34
C ILE A 107 6.17 -29.14 -20.04
N ARG A 108 6.81 -28.04 -19.65
CA ARG A 108 6.40 -26.69 -20.07
C ARG A 108 6.46 -26.43 -21.57
N SER A 109 7.31 -27.12 -22.31
CA SER A 109 7.38 -27.02 -23.77
C SER A 109 6.13 -27.56 -24.47
N GLU A 110 5.47 -28.56 -23.89
CA GLU A 110 4.23 -29.15 -24.39
C GLU A 110 3.02 -28.35 -23.89
N ALA A 111 3.02 -27.97 -22.61
CA ALA A 111 1.95 -27.19 -21.98
C ALA A 111 1.77 -25.79 -22.60
N ASP A 112 2.86 -25.06 -22.83
CA ASP A 112 2.80 -23.74 -23.48
C ASP A 112 2.37 -23.90 -24.95
N GLU A 113 2.83 -24.93 -25.66
CA GLU A 113 2.43 -25.20 -27.04
C GLU A 113 0.94 -25.56 -27.15
N LEU A 114 0.40 -26.34 -26.20
CA LEU A 114 -1.02 -26.69 -26.14
C LEU A 114 -1.89 -25.43 -25.98
N LEU A 115 -1.52 -24.52 -25.06
CA LEU A 115 -2.20 -23.24 -24.88
C LEU A 115 -2.07 -22.33 -26.12
N PHE A 116 -0.89 -22.27 -26.73
CA PHE A 116 -0.64 -21.46 -27.94
C PHE A 116 -1.48 -21.96 -29.14
N LYS A 117 -1.53 -23.28 -29.37
CA LYS A 117 -2.39 -23.88 -30.39
C LYS A 117 -3.88 -23.67 -30.09
N HIS A 118 -4.28 -23.78 -28.82
CA HIS A 118 -5.65 -23.52 -28.41
C HIS A 118 -6.06 -22.04 -28.62
N ALA A 119 -5.15 -21.09 -28.46
CA ALA A 119 -5.40 -19.69 -28.82
C ALA A 119 -5.71 -19.54 -30.32
N ALA A 120 -4.96 -20.22 -31.19
CA ALA A 120 -5.25 -20.24 -32.63
C ALA A 120 -6.63 -20.84 -32.95
N GLU A 121 -7.03 -21.91 -32.25
CA GLU A 121 -8.37 -22.51 -32.37
C GLU A 121 -9.48 -21.58 -31.86
N CYS A 122 -9.20 -20.71 -30.88
CA CYS A 122 -10.12 -19.65 -30.45
C CYS A 122 -10.23 -18.48 -31.45
N GLY A 123 -9.47 -18.49 -32.56
CA GLY A 123 -9.49 -17.46 -33.60
C GLY A 123 -8.32 -16.47 -33.57
N VAL A 124 -7.35 -16.63 -32.67
CA VAL A 124 -6.17 -15.76 -32.59
C VAL A 124 -5.24 -15.98 -33.79
N LYS A 125 -4.72 -14.89 -34.37
CA LYS A 125 -3.67 -14.95 -35.39
C LYS A 125 -2.31 -15.14 -34.71
N THR A 126 -1.94 -16.39 -34.44
CA THR A 126 -0.71 -16.77 -33.73
C THR A 126 0.50 -16.91 -34.66
N PHE A 127 1.64 -16.31 -34.29
CA PHE A 127 2.92 -16.47 -34.99
C PHE A 127 4.05 -16.71 -34.00
N ASP A 128 4.74 -17.85 -34.12
CA ASP A 128 5.97 -18.15 -33.40
C ASP A 128 7.20 -17.77 -34.25
N ASP A 129 8.40 -17.90 -33.68
CA ASP A 129 9.68 -17.41 -34.23
C ASP A 129 9.68 -15.92 -34.67
N THR A 130 8.75 -15.12 -34.13
CA THR A 130 8.40 -13.76 -34.54
C THR A 130 8.49 -12.82 -33.34
N LYS A 131 9.64 -12.17 -33.17
CA LYS A 131 9.97 -11.31 -32.03
C LYS A 131 9.53 -9.86 -32.26
N VAL A 132 8.76 -9.28 -31.34
CA VAL A 132 8.56 -7.81 -31.29
C VAL A 132 9.85 -7.12 -30.85
N ALA A 133 10.32 -6.16 -31.65
CA ALA A 133 11.59 -5.46 -31.46
C ALA A 133 11.41 -4.06 -30.87
N SER A 134 10.40 -3.32 -31.31
CA SER A 134 10.01 -2.03 -30.75
C SER A 134 8.51 -1.78 -30.86
N ILE A 135 8.02 -0.93 -29.98
CA ILE A 135 6.71 -0.28 -30.03
C ILE A 135 6.94 1.21 -30.29
N GLU A 136 6.10 1.78 -31.14
CA GLU A 136 5.95 3.20 -31.41
C GLU A 136 4.74 3.74 -30.66
N PHE A 137 4.89 4.94 -30.09
CA PHE A 137 3.84 5.61 -29.33
C PHE A 137 3.58 6.99 -29.94
N ALA A 138 2.31 7.32 -30.14
CA ALA A 138 1.88 8.66 -30.49
C ALA A 138 1.71 9.51 -29.22
N PRO A 139 2.03 10.82 -29.25
CA PRO A 139 1.73 11.71 -28.13
C PRO A 139 0.24 11.66 -27.75
N SER A 140 -0.04 11.64 -26.44
CA SER A 140 -1.38 11.85 -25.89
C SER A 140 -1.32 12.98 -24.86
N GLU A 141 -2.47 13.61 -24.58
CA GLU A 141 -2.61 14.60 -23.51
C GLU A 141 -2.75 13.94 -22.12
N ASP A 142 -2.85 12.60 -22.07
CA ASP A 142 -2.96 11.81 -20.85
C ASP A 142 -1.67 11.78 -20.00
N VAL A 143 -1.84 11.44 -18.71
CA VAL A 143 -0.83 11.50 -17.63
C VAL A 143 0.40 10.57 -17.82
N ASN A 144 0.49 9.77 -18.89
CA ASN A 144 1.61 8.85 -19.12
C ASN A 144 2.67 9.43 -20.09
N PRO A 145 3.95 9.58 -19.67
CA PRO A 145 5.02 10.12 -20.51
C PRO A 145 5.36 9.31 -21.78
N LEU A 146 4.85 8.08 -21.96
CA LEU A 146 5.03 7.33 -23.20
C LEU A 146 4.04 7.69 -24.32
N GLY A 147 2.83 8.18 -24.00
CA GLY A 147 1.75 8.32 -24.98
C GLY A 147 1.01 7.01 -25.34
N ARG A 148 0.19 7.03 -26.39
CA ARG A 148 -0.66 5.89 -26.82
C ARG A 148 0.13 4.97 -27.77
N PRO A 149 0.18 3.64 -27.56
CA PRO A 149 0.79 2.73 -28.52
C PRO A 149 0.03 2.75 -29.85
N VAL A 150 0.74 2.75 -30.97
CA VAL A 150 0.12 2.80 -32.32
C VAL A 150 0.68 1.78 -33.30
N SER A 151 1.96 1.41 -33.18
CA SER A 151 2.58 0.41 -34.05
C SER A 151 3.63 -0.41 -33.31
N ALA A 152 3.86 -1.64 -33.75
CA ALA A 152 4.91 -2.52 -33.26
C ALA A 152 5.70 -3.11 -34.42
N THR A 153 7.04 -3.05 -34.34
CA THR A 153 7.93 -3.69 -35.29
C THR A 153 8.24 -5.12 -34.83
N TRP A 154 8.24 -6.06 -35.76
CA TRP A 154 8.58 -7.46 -35.51
C TRP A 154 9.71 -7.93 -36.43
N THR A 155 10.46 -8.93 -35.98
CA THR A 155 11.60 -9.54 -36.68
C THR A 155 11.60 -11.05 -36.49
N ARG A 156 12.03 -11.78 -37.52
CA ARG A 156 12.21 -13.25 -37.51
C ARG A 156 13.68 -13.62 -37.71
N LYS A 157 14.04 -14.88 -37.39
CA LYS A 157 15.42 -15.37 -37.55
C LYS A 157 15.84 -15.57 -39.01
N ASP A 158 14.89 -15.67 -39.93
CA ASP A 158 15.12 -15.70 -41.38
C ASP A 158 15.47 -14.31 -41.98
N GLY A 159 15.50 -13.26 -41.15
CA GLY A 159 15.78 -11.88 -41.55
C GLY A 159 14.56 -11.10 -42.02
N THR A 160 13.37 -11.72 -42.11
CA THR A 160 12.13 -11.00 -42.41
C THR A 160 11.68 -10.14 -41.22
N SER A 161 11.05 -9.02 -41.53
CA SER A 161 10.56 -8.05 -40.55
C SER A 161 9.36 -7.29 -41.12
N GLY A 162 8.67 -6.59 -40.23
CA GLY A 162 7.53 -5.74 -40.62
C GLY A 162 7.01 -4.92 -39.46
N THR A 163 5.93 -4.20 -39.72
CA THR A 163 5.20 -3.38 -38.74
C THR A 163 3.76 -3.83 -38.68
N LEU A 164 3.19 -3.83 -37.48
CA LEU A 164 1.80 -4.15 -37.17
C LEU A 164 1.20 -2.96 -36.42
N ALA A 165 0.08 -2.40 -36.89
CA ALA A 165 -0.70 -1.42 -36.15
C ALA A 165 -1.67 -2.08 -35.15
N MET A 166 -1.92 -1.45 -34.02
CA MET A 166 -2.82 -1.96 -32.98
C MET A 166 -3.40 -0.85 -32.10
N ASP A 167 -4.56 -1.12 -31.49
CA ASP A 167 -5.22 -0.22 -30.54
C ASP A 167 -4.77 -0.49 -29.08
N TYR A 168 -4.43 -1.76 -28.77
CA TYR A 168 -4.02 -2.24 -27.46
C TYR A 168 -2.83 -3.22 -27.53
N ILE A 169 -2.06 -3.27 -26.43
CA ILE A 169 -0.99 -4.24 -26.20
C ILE A 169 -1.24 -5.02 -24.89
N VAL A 170 -1.05 -6.34 -24.94
CA VAL A 170 -0.77 -7.16 -23.75
C VAL A 170 0.69 -7.59 -23.79
N ASP A 171 1.53 -7.00 -22.93
CA ASP A 171 2.90 -7.48 -22.73
C ASP A 171 2.88 -8.70 -21.80
N ALA A 172 3.03 -9.86 -22.40
CA ALA A 172 3.19 -11.16 -21.75
C ALA A 172 4.54 -11.79 -22.13
N SER A 173 5.56 -10.98 -22.44
CA SER A 173 6.85 -11.39 -23.03
C SER A 173 7.79 -12.13 -22.07
N GLY A 174 7.23 -12.71 -21.01
CA GLY A 174 7.94 -13.38 -19.93
C GLY A 174 8.92 -12.43 -19.23
N ARG A 175 10.04 -12.98 -18.74
CA ARG A 175 11.06 -12.22 -18.03
C ARG A 175 11.67 -11.05 -18.81
N ASN A 176 11.51 -11.00 -20.14
CA ASN A 176 11.93 -9.86 -20.96
C ASN A 176 11.15 -8.58 -20.62
N GLY A 177 9.84 -8.69 -20.38
CA GLY A 177 8.90 -7.59 -20.08
C GLY A 177 9.17 -6.32 -20.86
N LEU A 178 8.99 -6.38 -22.18
CA LEU A 178 9.35 -5.32 -23.13
C LEU A 178 8.94 -3.92 -22.64
N ILE A 179 7.71 -3.74 -22.16
CA ILE A 179 7.21 -2.47 -21.63
C ILE A 179 7.95 -2.08 -20.36
N SER A 180 7.97 -2.96 -19.35
CA SER A 180 8.54 -2.67 -18.02
C SER A 180 10.06 -2.48 -18.03
N THR A 181 10.80 -3.08 -18.96
CA THR A 181 12.27 -3.03 -19.01
C THR A 181 12.80 -1.99 -20.00
N LYS A 182 12.23 -1.89 -21.21
CA LYS A 182 12.72 -1.00 -22.27
C LYS A 182 12.13 0.40 -22.17
N TYR A 183 10.83 0.50 -21.88
CA TYR A 183 10.07 1.75 -21.98
C TYR A 183 9.84 2.40 -20.60
N LEU A 184 9.12 1.75 -19.69
CA LEU A 184 8.82 2.30 -18.36
C LEU A 184 10.01 2.22 -17.38
N LYS A 185 10.92 1.26 -17.56
CA LYS A 185 12.07 0.98 -16.66
C LYS A 185 11.66 0.87 -15.19
N ASN A 186 10.50 0.29 -14.92
CA ASN A 186 9.78 0.43 -13.65
C ASN A 186 9.85 -0.79 -12.73
N ARG A 187 10.66 -1.81 -13.05
CA ARG A 187 10.88 -2.99 -12.20
C ARG A 187 11.85 -2.70 -11.06
N THR A 188 11.46 -3.09 -9.85
CA THR A 188 12.33 -3.12 -8.67
C THR A 188 12.55 -4.56 -8.22
N PHE A 189 13.81 -4.95 -8.03
CA PHE A 189 14.18 -6.29 -7.54
C PHE A 189 14.04 -6.39 -6.02
N ASN A 190 13.52 -7.52 -5.55
CA ASN A 190 13.37 -7.81 -4.12
C ASN A 190 14.73 -8.26 -3.54
N LYS A 191 15.25 -7.60 -2.50
CA LYS A 191 16.59 -7.88 -1.96
C LYS A 191 16.57 -9.12 -1.04
N GLY A 192 15.57 -9.26 -0.18
CA GLY A 192 15.38 -10.43 0.70
C GLY A 192 15.10 -11.77 -0.01
N LEU A 193 14.80 -11.73 -1.32
CA LEU A 193 14.60 -12.89 -2.20
C LEU A 193 15.66 -12.99 -3.32
N ARG A 194 16.88 -12.48 -3.08
CA ARG A 194 18.03 -12.69 -3.97
C ARG A 194 18.53 -14.13 -3.91
N ASN A 195 17.87 -14.96 -4.70
CA ASN A 195 18.16 -16.37 -4.85
C ASN A 195 18.79 -16.69 -6.22
N VAL A 196 19.54 -17.79 -6.27
CA VAL A 196 20.06 -18.43 -7.48
C VAL A 196 19.49 -19.85 -7.54
N ALA A 197 19.08 -20.29 -8.72
CA ALA A 197 18.54 -21.63 -8.96
C ALA A 197 19.46 -22.37 -9.93
N SER A 198 19.76 -23.63 -9.62
CA SER A 198 20.44 -24.55 -10.52
C SER A 198 19.65 -25.86 -10.57
N TRP A 199 19.29 -26.33 -11.77
CA TRP A 199 18.40 -27.49 -11.90
C TRP A 199 18.73 -28.36 -13.11
N GLY A 200 18.27 -29.61 -13.05
CA GLY A 200 18.40 -30.60 -14.11
C GLY A 200 17.30 -31.65 -14.03
N TYR A 201 17.26 -32.52 -15.04
CA TYR A 201 16.26 -33.57 -15.17
C TYR A 201 16.89 -34.94 -14.89
N TRP A 202 16.27 -35.69 -13.98
CA TRP A 202 16.73 -37.00 -13.55
C TRP A 202 15.80 -38.11 -14.04
N LYS A 203 16.35 -39.25 -14.42
CA LYS A 203 15.59 -40.45 -14.82
C LYS A 203 15.87 -41.58 -13.83
N GLY A 204 14.85 -42.37 -13.48
CA GLY A 204 14.99 -43.43 -12.47
C GLY A 204 14.94 -42.94 -11.02
N GLY A 205 14.42 -41.72 -10.78
CA GLY A 205 14.12 -41.24 -9.44
C GLY A 205 13.03 -42.07 -8.76
N GLY A 206 13.17 -42.30 -7.46
CA GLY A 206 12.18 -42.96 -6.62
C GLY A 206 10.91 -42.13 -6.44
N VAL A 207 9.85 -42.79 -5.99
CA VAL A 207 8.56 -42.15 -5.71
C VAL A 207 8.54 -41.63 -4.28
N HIS A 208 8.21 -40.35 -4.09
CA HIS A 208 8.02 -39.79 -2.76
C HIS A 208 6.72 -40.34 -2.13
N GLY A 209 6.76 -40.68 -0.83
CA GLY A 209 5.56 -41.00 -0.05
C GLY A 209 4.87 -42.34 -0.36
N VAL A 210 5.59 -43.34 -0.88
CA VAL A 210 5.05 -44.68 -1.24
C VAL A 210 4.22 -45.29 -0.11
N GLY A 211 3.04 -45.81 -0.45
CA GLY A 211 2.10 -46.43 0.50
C GLY A 211 1.33 -45.43 1.36
N THR A 212 1.42 -44.13 1.07
CA THR A 212 0.70 -43.07 1.80
C THR A 212 -0.17 -42.23 0.86
N HIS A 213 -1.06 -41.40 1.42
CA HIS A 213 -1.85 -40.44 0.64
C HIS A 213 -1.01 -39.38 -0.10
N LYS A 214 0.31 -39.30 0.18
CA LYS A 214 1.27 -38.39 -0.45
C LYS A 214 1.96 -38.99 -1.68
N GLU A 215 1.68 -40.25 -2.02
CA GLU A 215 2.40 -40.99 -3.06
C GLU A 215 2.43 -40.22 -4.40
N GLY A 216 3.63 -40.04 -4.95
CA GLY A 216 3.83 -39.33 -6.23
C GLY A 216 3.66 -37.82 -6.17
N ALA A 217 3.49 -37.21 -4.98
CA ALA A 217 3.47 -35.77 -4.84
C ALA A 217 4.86 -35.15 -5.11
N PRO A 218 4.93 -33.92 -5.63
CA PRO A 218 6.17 -33.16 -5.65
C PRO A 218 6.65 -32.89 -4.22
N TYR A 219 7.95 -33.06 -4.00
CA TYR A 219 8.60 -32.90 -2.70
C TYR A 219 9.54 -31.69 -2.70
N PHE A 220 9.53 -30.94 -1.61
CA PHE A 220 10.28 -29.70 -1.44
C PHE A 220 11.05 -29.76 -0.12
N GLU A 221 12.37 -29.94 -0.17
CA GLU A 221 13.20 -30.20 1.02
C GLU A 221 14.21 -29.07 1.28
N ALA A 222 14.22 -28.55 2.51
CA ALA A 222 15.16 -27.53 2.96
C ALA A 222 16.60 -28.09 3.05
N LEU A 223 17.58 -27.32 2.57
CA LEU A 223 18.99 -27.65 2.73
C LEU A 223 19.37 -27.60 4.22
N LYS A 224 20.08 -28.63 4.72
CA LYS A 224 20.58 -28.74 6.11
C LYS A 224 21.42 -27.56 6.61
N ASP A 225 21.96 -26.77 5.70
CA ASP A 225 22.83 -25.63 5.97
C ASP A 225 22.10 -24.27 5.91
N ALA A 226 20.76 -24.31 5.94
CA ALA A 226 19.86 -23.15 5.88
C ALA A 226 19.98 -22.26 4.63
N SER A 227 20.83 -22.61 3.65
CA SER A 227 21.09 -21.74 2.50
C SER A 227 19.96 -21.68 1.48
N GLY A 228 18.95 -22.54 1.61
CA GLY A 228 17.80 -22.61 0.72
C GLY A 228 17.13 -23.98 0.74
N TRP A 229 16.66 -24.44 -0.41
CA TRP A 229 15.82 -25.63 -0.55
C TRP A 229 15.97 -26.27 -1.93
N VAL A 230 15.42 -27.47 -2.10
CA VAL A 230 15.45 -28.24 -3.35
C VAL A 230 14.04 -28.70 -3.70
N TRP A 231 13.65 -28.57 -4.97
CA TRP A 231 12.44 -29.19 -5.51
C TRP A 231 12.74 -30.56 -6.13
N PHE A 232 11.78 -31.48 -6.02
CA PHE A 232 11.74 -32.76 -6.69
C PHE A 232 10.32 -32.94 -7.26
N ILE A 233 10.17 -32.75 -8.58
CA ILE A 233 8.86 -32.68 -9.25
C ILE A 233 8.78 -33.81 -10.29
N PRO A 234 7.90 -34.83 -10.09
CA PRO A 234 7.69 -35.89 -11.08
C PRO A 234 6.94 -35.38 -12.32
N LEU A 235 7.36 -35.82 -13.49
CA LEU A 235 6.81 -35.47 -14.81
C LEU A 235 6.30 -36.72 -15.55
N HIS A 236 5.34 -36.53 -16.46
CA HIS A 236 4.60 -37.63 -17.11
C HIS A 236 5.48 -38.59 -17.94
N ASN A 237 6.63 -38.12 -18.42
CA ASN A 237 7.58 -38.92 -19.20
C ASN A 237 8.53 -39.77 -18.34
N GLY A 238 8.27 -39.89 -17.04
CA GLY A 238 9.10 -40.66 -16.11
C GLY A 238 10.42 -39.99 -15.71
N THR A 239 10.57 -38.68 -15.95
CA THR A 239 11.67 -37.88 -15.41
C THR A 239 11.22 -37.04 -14.22
N HIS A 240 12.19 -36.59 -13.44
CA HIS A 240 12.00 -35.66 -12.33
C HIS A 240 12.76 -34.38 -12.61
N SER A 241 12.05 -33.25 -12.57
CA SER A 241 12.70 -31.94 -12.50
C SER A 241 13.22 -31.75 -11.08
N VAL A 242 14.53 -31.51 -10.94
CA VAL A 242 15.18 -31.33 -9.64
C VAL A 242 16.04 -30.07 -9.64
N GLY A 243 15.68 -29.11 -8.80
CA GLY A 243 16.35 -27.81 -8.73
C GLY A 243 16.68 -27.37 -7.32
N VAL A 244 17.93 -26.96 -7.15
CA VAL A 244 18.47 -26.34 -5.94
C VAL A 244 18.25 -24.83 -6.03
N VAL A 245 17.58 -24.25 -5.04
CA VAL A 245 17.37 -22.80 -4.89
C VAL A 245 18.08 -22.35 -3.63
N GLN A 246 19.02 -21.42 -3.76
CA GLN A 246 19.83 -20.93 -2.64
C GLN A 246 19.92 -19.41 -2.62
N ASN A 247 20.13 -18.83 -1.44
CA ASN A 247 20.54 -17.44 -1.31
C ASN A 247 21.82 -17.18 -2.12
N GLN A 248 21.80 -16.14 -2.96
CA GLN A 248 22.84 -15.84 -3.95
C GLN A 248 24.22 -15.59 -3.32
N GLU A 249 24.26 -14.94 -2.15
CA GLU A 249 25.50 -14.62 -1.43
C GLU A 249 26.12 -15.89 -0.83
N MET A 250 25.32 -16.68 -0.10
CA MET A 250 25.75 -17.96 0.48
C MET A 250 26.21 -18.95 -0.59
N ALA A 251 25.49 -19.06 -1.71
CA ALA A 251 25.88 -19.90 -2.84
C ALA A 251 27.19 -19.44 -3.49
N THR A 252 27.38 -18.12 -3.65
CA THR A 252 28.62 -17.54 -4.18
C THR A 252 29.81 -17.81 -3.26
N GLU A 253 29.63 -17.68 -1.94
CA GLU A 253 30.69 -17.94 -0.96
C GLU A 253 31.08 -19.43 -0.94
N LYS A 254 30.11 -20.35 -0.96
CA LYS A 254 30.38 -21.80 -1.05
C LYS A 254 31.10 -22.17 -2.34
N LYS A 255 30.61 -21.69 -3.49
CA LYS A 255 31.24 -21.97 -4.79
C LYS A 255 32.68 -21.45 -4.89
N ARG A 256 33.04 -20.38 -4.16
CA ARG A 256 34.44 -19.91 -4.04
C ARG A 256 35.34 -20.80 -3.18
N LYS A 257 34.77 -21.61 -2.28
CA LYS A 257 35.49 -22.53 -1.38
C LYS A 257 35.66 -23.94 -1.96
N MET A 258 34.92 -24.29 -3.02
CA MET A 258 35.07 -25.55 -3.75
C MET A 258 36.46 -25.68 -4.38
N ALA A 259 37.04 -26.88 -4.33
CA ALA A 259 38.28 -27.20 -5.04
C ALA A 259 38.12 -27.11 -6.58
N GLU A 260 36.93 -27.49 -7.09
CA GLU A 260 36.59 -27.43 -8.52
C GLU A 260 35.24 -26.72 -8.73
N PRO A 261 35.21 -25.39 -8.99
CA PRO A 261 33.99 -24.58 -9.00
C PRO A 261 33.15 -24.71 -10.29
N SER A 262 32.85 -25.94 -10.73
CA SER A 262 31.95 -26.19 -11.86
C SER A 262 30.47 -26.05 -11.45
N SER A 263 29.60 -25.61 -12.36
CA SER A 263 28.16 -25.47 -12.05
C SER A 263 27.47 -26.82 -11.83
N LYS A 264 27.89 -27.89 -12.52
CA LYS A 264 27.41 -29.26 -12.28
C LYS A 264 27.90 -29.81 -10.95
N GLY A 265 29.18 -29.59 -10.60
CA GLY A 265 29.74 -29.99 -9.30
C GLY A 265 29.02 -29.33 -8.13
N PHE A 266 28.86 -28.00 -8.17
CA PHE A 266 28.16 -27.25 -7.13
C PHE A 266 26.69 -27.68 -6.94
N TYR A 267 26.00 -27.98 -8.05
CA TYR A 267 24.64 -28.53 -8.00
C TYR A 267 24.60 -29.90 -7.32
N LEU A 268 25.50 -30.82 -7.69
CA LEU A 268 25.56 -32.16 -7.10
C LEU A 268 25.97 -32.12 -5.62
N GLU A 269 26.96 -31.31 -5.25
CA GLU A 269 27.38 -31.11 -3.85
C GLU A 269 26.24 -30.53 -2.99
N SER A 270 25.44 -29.62 -3.54
CA SER A 270 24.28 -29.07 -2.84
C SER A 270 23.19 -30.13 -2.57
N LEU A 271 23.08 -31.19 -3.38
CA LEU A 271 22.14 -32.29 -3.13
C LEU A 271 22.53 -33.18 -1.93
N GLU A 272 23.79 -33.15 -1.47
CA GLU A 272 24.19 -33.87 -0.24
C GLU A 272 23.55 -33.27 1.02
N PHE A 273 23.07 -32.02 0.95
CA PHE A 273 22.41 -31.33 2.06
C PHE A 273 20.88 -31.60 2.15
N VAL A 274 20.33 -32.43 1.25
CA VAL A 274 18.91 -32.86 1.25
C VAL A 274 18.81 -34.40 1.16
N PRO A 275 19.10 -35.14 2.25
CA PRO A 275 19.14 -36.60 2.22
C PRO A 275 17.83 -37.30 1.80
N GLY A 276 16.65 -36.71 1.97
CA GLY A 276 15.40 -37.30 1.49
C GLY A 276 15.34 -37.30 -0.03
N ILE A 277 15.62 -36.15 -0.66
CA ILE A 277 15.75 -36.06 -2.13
C ILE A 277 16.97 -36.86 -2.62
N LYS A 278 18.07 -36.90 -1.87
CA LYS A 278 19.26 -37.72 -2.21
C LYS A 278 18.95 -39.21 -2.24
N GLU A 279 18.14 -39.71 -1.30
CA GLU A 279 17.65 -41.09 -1.27
C GLU A 279 16.75 -41.38 -2.48
N LEU A 280 15.81 -40.48 -2.80
CA LEU A 280 15.00 -40.56 -4.03
C LEU A 280 15.85 -40.54 -5.31
N LEU A 281 17.06 -39.96 -5.28
CA LEU A 281 18.00 -39.91 -6.40
C LEU A 281 19.07 -41.00 -6.37
N SER A 282 19.07 -41.91 -5.39
CA SER A 282 20.12 -42.92 -5.19
C SER A 282 20.35 -43.85 -6.39
N ASN A 283 19.27 -44.18 -7.12
CA ASN A 283 19.30 -45.00 -8.33
C ASN A 283 19.03 -44.19 -9.62
N ALA A 284 19.07 -42.86 -9.54
CA ALA A 284 18.70 -41.97 -10.62
C ALA A 284 19.91 -41.44 -11.41
N GLU A 285 19.73 -41.19 -12.70
CA GLU A 285 20.72 -40.57 -13.57
C GLU A 285 20.30 -39.14 -13.94
N LEU A 286 21.22 -38.17 -13.80
CA LEU A 286 21.05 -36.82 -14.31
C LEU A 286 21.26 -36.81 -15.83
N ILE A 287 20.15 -36.86 -16.57
CA ILE A 287 20.12 -36.99 -18.04
C ILE A 287 20.17 -35.65 -18.80
N SER A 288 20.18 -34.52 -18.10
CA SER A 288 20.30 -33.18 -18.71
C SER A 288 21.57 -32.44 -18.28
N GLU A 289 21.94 -31.43 -19.05
CA GLU A 289 22.80 -30.36 -18.53
C GLU A 289 22.11 -29.65 -17.35
N VAL A 290 22.92 -29.15 -16.41
CA VAL A 290 22.44 -28.29 -15.32
C VAL A 290 22.24 -26.88 -15.84
N LYS A 291 21.00 -26.40 -15.82
CA LYS A 291 20.64 -25.03 -16.16
C LYS A 291 20.64 -24.18 -14.90
N SER A 292 20.78 -22.86 -15.05
CA SER A 292 20.75 -21.94 -13.91
C SER A 292 20.08 -20.61 -14.23
N ALA A 293 19.54 -19.97 -13.21
CA ALA A 293 19.01 -18.62 -13.26
C ALA A 293 19.32 -17.87 -11.95
N SER A 294 19.22 -16.55 -11.99
CA SER A 294 19.19 -15.64 -10.83
C SER A 294 18.22 -14.50 -11.13
N ASP A 295 18.10 -13.53 -10.23
CA ASP A 295 17.50 -12.21 -10.48
C ASP A 295 16.09 -12.30 -11.10
N TRP A 296 15.26 -13.15 -10.51
CA TRP A 296 13.85 -13.33 -10.90
C TRP A 296 12.87 -12.61 -9.98
N SER A 297 13.26 -12.28 -8.75
CA SER A 297 12.34 -11.70 -7.77
C SER A 297 12.23 -10.19 -7.98
N TYR A 298 11.12 -9.73 -8.58
CA TYR A 298 10.87 -8.32 -8.88
C TYR A 298 9.39 -8.01 -9.05
N SER A 299 9.07 -6.72 -8.92
CA SER A 299 7.76 -6.15 -9.23
C SER A 299 7.90 -4.83 -9.97
N ALA A 300 7.04 -4.58 -10.96
CA ALA A 300 6.86 -3.28 -11.57
C ALA A 300 6.12 -2.33 -10.61
N SER A 301 6.42 -1.03 -10.67
CA SER A 301 5.64 0.00 -9.94
C SER A 301 4.27 0.28 -10.56
N SER A 302 4.06 -0.15 -11.81
CA SER A 302 2.75 -0.19 -12.46
C SER A 302 2.71 -1.25 -13.58
N TYR A 303 1.53 -1.83 -13.79
CA TYR A 303 1.23 -2.92 -14.72
C TYR A 303 0.29 -2.53 -15.87
N ALA A 304 -0.20 -1.29 -15.93
CA ALA A 304 -1.09 -0.82 -16.99
C ALA A 304 -1.12 0.69 -17.16
N PHE A 305 -1.50 1.13 -18.36
CA PHE A 305 -1.87 2.49 -18.72
C PHE A 305 -2.80 2.44 -19.96
N PRO A 306 -3.39 3.54 -20.45
CA PRO A 306 -4.21 3.50 -21.67
C PRO A 306 -3.46 2.86 -22.86
N GLY A 307 -4.09 1.90 -23.52
CA GLY A 307 -3.53 1.09 -24.59
C GLY A 307 -2.63 -0.08 -24.16
N VAL A 308 -2.25 -0.24 -22.87
CA VAL A 308 -1.29 -1.28 -22.45
C VAL A 308 -1.69 -2.01 -21.16
N ARG A 309 -1.53 -3.34 -21.16
CA ARG A 309 -1.59 -4.22 -19.97
C ARG A 309 -0.33 -5.07 -19.91
N ILE A 310 0.18 -5.35 -18.71
CA ILE A 310 1.39 -6.15 -18.46
C ILE A 310 1.02 -7.35 -17.60
N ALA A 311 1.31 -8.57 -18.05
CA ALA A 311 0.83 -9.81 -17.43
C ALA A 311 1.93 -10.86 -17.18
N GLY A 312 1.85 -11.56 -16.04
CA GLY A 312 2.84 -12.55 -15.60
C GLY A 312 4.24 -11.96 -15.37
N ASP A 313 5.27 -12.76 -15.65
CA ASP A 313 6.70 -12.41 -15.56
C ASP A 313 7.09 -11.13 -16.34
N ALA A 314 6.24 -10.61 -17.23
CA ALA A 314 6.44 -9.32 -17.87
C ALA A 314 6.38 -8.15 -16.87
N GLY A 315 5.57 -8.28 -15.80
CA GLY A 315 5.46 -7.29 -14.73
C GLY A 315 6.16 -7.70 -13.43
N SER A 316 5.96 -8.95 -13.00
CA SER A 316 6.44 -9.39 -11.68
C SER A 316 6.64 -10.90 -11.57
N PHE A 317 7.55 -11.32 -10.69
CA PHE A 317 7.76 -12.71 -10.27
C PHE A 317 8.33 -12.73 -8.85
N ILE A 318 8.04 -13.79 -8.07
CA ILE A 318 8.35 -13.87 -6.63
C ILE A 318 9.53 -14.82 -6.40
N ASP A 319 9.26 -16.12 -6.32
CA ASP A 319 10.20 -17.22 -6.11
C ASP A 319 9.48 -18.52 -6.58
N PRO A 320 10.19 -19.57 -7.04
CA PRO A 320 9.53 -20.84 -7.38
C PRO A 320 8.87 -21.57 -6.20
N PHE A 321 9.15 -21.20 -4.94
CA PHE A 321 8.49 -21.80 -3.78
C PHE A 321 6.96 -21.60 -3.85
N PHE A 322 6.18 -22.64 -3.51
CA PHE A 322 4.73 -22.72 -3.73
C PHE A 322 4.22 -22.57 -5.19
N SER A 323 5.09 -22.56 -6.21
CA SER A 323 4.69 -22.72 -7.62
C SER A 323 3.69 -21.67 -8.17
N SER A 324 3.77 -20.43 -7.68
CA SER A 324 2.77 -19.37 -7.98
C SER A 324 2.86 -18.75 -9.39
N GLY A 325 4.00 -18.87 -10.08
CA GLY A 325 4.27 -18.11 -11.31
C GLY A 325 3.23 -18.29 -12.43
N VAL A 326 2.85 -19.54 -12.75
CA VAL A 326 1.84 -19.79 -13.82
C VAL A 326 0.44 -19.35 -13.37
N HIS A 327 0.10 -19.45 -12.08
CA HIS A 327 -1.17 -18.92 -11.55
C HIS A 327 -1.26 -17.40 -11.73
N LEU A 328 -0.22 -16.66 -11.36
CA LEU A 328 -0.13 -15.21 -11.55
C LEU A 328 -0.15 -14.82 -13.03
N ALA A 329 0.46 -15.64 -13.90
CA ALA A 329 0.40 -15.45 -15.35
C ALA A 329 -1.03 -15.60 -15.91
N LEU A 330 -1.77 -16.63 -15.51
CA LEU A 330 -3.16 -16.86 -15.96
C LEU A 330 -4.12 -15.80 -15.40
N SER A 331 -4.00 -15.47 -14.10
CA SER A 331 -4.81 -14.43 -13.44
C SER A 331 -4.56 -13.04 -14.07
N GLY A 332 -3.30 -12.67 -14.29
CA GLY A 332 -2.93 -11.44 -15.01
C GLY A 332 -3.40 -11.44 -16.47
N GLY A 333 -3.36 -12.60 -17.15
CA GLY A 333 -3.89 -12.75 -18.51
C GLY A 333 -5.41 -12.55 -18.60
N LEU A 334 -6.16 -13.09 -17.63
CA LEU A 334 -7.61 -12.85 -17.50
C LEU A 334 -7.91 -11.38 -17.21
N SER A 335 -7.17 -10.76 -16.29
CA SER A 335 -7.29 -9.33 -15.95
C SER A 335 -7.04 -8.42 -17.15
N ALA A 336 -6.00 -8.72 -17.94
CA ALA A 336 -5.70 -7.98 -19.16
C ALA A 336 -6.83 -8.11 -20.20
N ALA A 337 -7.32 -9.34 -20.44
CA ALA A 337 -8.42 -9.59 -21.36
C ALA A 337 -9.72 -8.87 -20.94
N THR A 338 -10.06 -8.99 -19.65
CA THR A 338 -11.29 -8.42 -19.07
C THR A 338 -11.31 -6.90 -19.15
N THR A 339 -10.20 -6.25 -18.78
CA THR A 339 -10.11 -4.78 -18.76
C THR A 339 -9.98 -4.18 -20.15
N ILE A 340 -9.39 -4.88 -21.12
CA ILE A 340 -9.41 -4.46 -22.53
C ILE A 340 -10.81 -4.62 -23.12
N ALA A 341 -11.49 -5.74 -22.88
CA ALA A 341 -12.87 -5.95 -23.34
C ALA A 341 -13.84 -4.91 -22.74
N ALA A 342 -13.68 -4.57 -21.45
CA ALA A 342 -14.46 -3.51 -20.79
C ALA A 342 -14.30 -2.13 -21.47
N ALA A 343 -13.06 -1.73 -21.78
CA ALA A 343 -12.78 -0.47 -22.45
C ALA A 343 -13.35 -0.45 -23.88
N ILE A 344 -13.17 -1.54 -24.65
CA ILE A 344 -13.71 -1.67 -26.01
C ILE A 344 -15.24 -1.64 -26.04
N ARG A 345 -15.90 -2.22 -25.03
CA ARG A 345 -17.37 -2.24 -24.90
C ARG A 345 -17.95 -0.92 -24.36
N GLY A 346 -17.12 -0.04 -23.78
CA GLY A 346 -17.57 1.16 -23.09
C GLY A 346 -18.21 0.89 -21.72
N ASP A 347 -17.88 -0.23 -21.08
CA ASP A 347 -18.32 -0.55 -19.70
C ASP A 347 -17.79 0.48 -18.68
N CYS A 348 -16.58 0.98 -18.92
CA CYS A 348 -15.93 2.06 -18.18
C CYS A 348 -14.89 2.77 -19.05
N ASP A 349 -14.33 3.87 -18.56
CA ASP A 349 -13.19 4.54 -19.19
C ASP A 349 -11.93 3.64 -19.26
N GLU A 350 -11.08 3.90 -20.25
CA GLU A 350 -9.86 3.15 -20.52
C GLU A 350 -8.79 3.29 -19.41
N THR A 351 -8.72 4.45 -18.76
CA THR A 351 -7.85 4.73 -17.60
C THR A 351 -8.36 4.01 -16.35
N VAL A 352 -9.68 3.98 -16.14
CA VAL A 352 -10.31 3.21 -15.06
C VAL A 352 -10.04 1.72 -15.25
N ALA A 353 -10.23 1.20 -16.46
CA ALA A 353 -9.91 -0.19 -16.80
C ALA A 353 -8.41 -0.51 -16.61
N ALA A 354 -7.51 0.44 -16.92
CA ALA A 354 -6.08 0.29 -16.67
C ALA A 354 -5.78 0.24 -15.16
N SER A 355 -6.37 1.14 -14.37
CA SER A 355 -6.21 1.16 -12.91
C SER A 355 -6.71 -0.13 -12.27
N TRP A 356 -7.84 -0.68 -12.72
CA TRP A 356 -8.36 -1.96 -12.25
C TRP A 356 -7.35 -3.10 -12.45
N HIS A 357 -6.76 -3.23 -13.64
CA HIS A 357 -5.73 -4.25 -13.94
C HIS A 357 -4.47 -4.07 -13.09
N ASP A 358 -3.99 -2.82 -12.97
CA ASP A 358 -2.85 -2.46 -12.15
C ASP A 358 -3.05 -2.89 -10.69
N LYS A 359 -4.22 -2.58 -10.15
CA LYS A 359 -4.62 -2.91 -8.79
C LYS A 359 -4.72 -4.43 -8.57
N LYS A 360 -5.49 -5.16 -9.39
CA LYS A 360 -5.65 -6.62 -9.30
C LYS A 360 -4.32 -7.38 -9.41
N THR A 361 -3.44 -6.95 -10.32
CA THR A 361 -2.12 -7.58 -10.51
C THR A 361 -1.23 -7.37 -9.28
N SER A 362 -1.21 -6.15 -8.74
CA SER A 362 -0.47 -5.80 -7.51
C SER A 362 -0.93 -6.59 -6.27
N GLU A 363 -2.24 -6.75 -6.06
CA GLU A 363 -2.80 -7.51 -4.93
C GLU A 363 -2.50 -9.02 -5.01
N SER A 364 -2.59 -9.59 -6.20
CA SER A 364 -2.33 -11.01 -6.44
C SER A 364 -0.85 -11.35 -6.19
N TYR A 365 0.07 -10.52 -6.69
CA TYR A 365 1.50 -10.62 -6.38
C TYR A 365 1.78 -10.52 -4.87
N THR A 366 1.18 -9.53 -4.19
CA THR A 366 1.48 -9.22 -2.79
C THR A 366 1.05 -10.34 -1.84
N ARG A 367 -0.09 -10.98 -2.09
CA ARG A 367 -0.60 -12.14 -1.30
C ARG A 367 0.36 -13.33 -1.35
N PHE A 368 0.83 -13.72 -2.53
CA PHE A 368 1.83 -14.80 -2.65
C PHE A 368 3.19 -14.41 -2.09
N LEU A 369 3.61 -13.15 -2.23
CA LEU A 369 4.91 -12.69 -1.75
C LEU A 369 5.04 -12.81 -0.23
N LEU A 370 3.97 -12.55 0.52
CA LEU A 370 3.90 -12.84 1.96
C LEU A 370 4.17 -14.32 2.25
N VAL A 371 3.30 -15.21 1.78
CA VAL A 371 3.34 -16.65 2.10
C VAL A 371 4.69 -17.29 1.76
N VAL A 372 5.20 -16.98 0.57
CA VAL A 372 6.53 -17.41 0.11
C VAL A 372 7.63 -16.89 1.05
N SER A 373 7.62 -15.60 1.37
CA SER A 373 8.69 -15.01 2.18
C SER A 373 8.65 -15.53 3.62
N SER A 374 7.46 -15.85 4.18
CA SER A 374 7.31 -16.42 5.52
C SER A 374 7.92 -17.82 5.60
N ALA A 375 7.63 -18.68 4.63
CA ALA A 375 8.19 -20.03 4.58
C ALA A 375 9.70 -20.04 4.27
N LEU A 376 10.18 -19.17 3.39
CA LEU A 376 11.62 -19.01 3.14
C LEU A 376 12.35 -18.43 4.36
N LYS A 377 11.70 -17.60 5.19
CA LYS A 377 12.25 -17.17 6.48
C LYS A 377 12.34 -18.35 7.46
N GLN A 378 11.31 -19.20 7.57
CA GLN A 378 11.38 -20.43 8.38
C GLN A 378 12.54 -21.35 7.96
N ILE A 379 12.76 -21.54 6.65
CA ILE A 379 13.87 -22.34 6.14
C ILE A 379 15.23 -21.77 6.58
N ARG A 380 15.41 -20.44 6.51
CA ARG A 380 16.65 -19.79 6.97
C ARG A 380 16.84 -19.83 8.49
N SER A 381 15.75 -19.80 9.25
CA SER A 381 15.73 -19.88 10.72
C SER A 381 15.82 -21.33 11.25
N GLN A 382 15.77 -22.35 10.39
CA GLN A 382 15.83 -23.77 10.74
C GLN A 382 14.84 -24.15 11.85
N ASP A 383 15.33 -24.38 13.06
CA ASP A 383 14.55 -24.87 14.21
C ASP A 383 13.92 -23.73 15.04
N GLU A 384 14.30 -22.47 14.80
CA GLU A 384 13.62 -21.33 15.42
C GLU A 384 12.18 -21.21 14.88
N PRO A 385 11.16 -21.10 15.75
CA PRO A 385 9.76 -21.08 15.32
C PRO A 385 9.35 -19.75 14.68
N VAL A 386 9.27 -19.71 13.34
CA VAL A 386 8.88 -18.54 12.54
C VAL A 386 7.44 -18.62 12.06
N ILE A 387 7.03 -19.76 11.49
CA ILE A 387 5.64 -20.02 11.05
C ILE A 387 5.00 -21.14 11.88
N SER A 388 5.40 -21.29 13.13
CA SER A 388 4.85 -22.31 14.03
C SER A 388 4.94 -21.88 15.48
N ASP A 389 4.18 -22.54 16.34
CA ASP A 389 4.33 -22.42 17.79
C ASP A 389 5.31 -23.45 18.36
N PHE A 390 5.70 -23.24 19.62
CA PHE A 390 6.86 -23.92 20.24
C PHE A 390 6.58 -25.39 20.57
N ASP A 391 5.30 -25.75 20.71
CA ASP A 391 4.75 -27.05 21.03
C ASP A 391 4.18 -27.80 19.81
N GLU A 392 4.04 -27.12 18.67
CA GLU A 392 3.60 -27.74 17.41
C GLU A 392 4.63 -28.75 16.90
N GLN A 393 4.18 -29.98 16.60
CA GLN A 393 5.05 -31.04 16.09
C GLN A 393 5.22 -31.03 14.56
N SER A 394 4.42 -30.25 13.83
CA SER A 394 4.44 -30.13 12.36
C SER A 394 4.36 -28.66 11.95
N PHE A 395 4.13 -28.37 10.66
CA PHE A 395 3.73 -27.05 10.17
C PHE A 395 2.29 -27.05 9.60
N GLU A 396 1.48 -28.08 9.89
CA GLU A 396 0.17 -28.28 9.22
C GLU A 396 -0.78 -27.09 9.39
N ARG A 397 -0.89 -26.51 10.59
CA ARG A 397 -1.67 -25.30 10.85
C ARG A 397 -1.23 -24.10 10.00
N ALA A 398 0.08 -23.94 9.79
CA ALA A 398 0.64 -22.88 8.95
C ALA A 398 0.23 -23.07 7.48
N PHE A 399 0.27 -24.31 7.01
CA PHE A 399 -0.13 -24.68 5.65
C PHE A 399 -1.65 -24.63 5.44
N ASP A 400 -2.44 -24.90 6.48
CA ASP A 400 -3.89 -24.69 6.47
C ASP A 400 -4.27 -23.21 6.35
N LEU A 401 -3.51 -22.33 7.02
CA LEU A 401 -3.63 -20.88 6.84
C LEU A 401 -3.13 -20.44 5.46
N PHE A 402 -2.03 -20.99 4.95
CA PHE A 402 -1.54 -20.68 3.60
C PHE A 402 -2.44 -21.20 2.47
N ARG A 403 -3.24 -22.25 2.74
CA ARG A 403 -4.06 -23.02 1.80
C ARG A 403 -4.83 -22.16 0.76
N PRO A 404 -5.52 -21.06 1.14
CA PRO A 404 -6.28 -20.26 0.19
C PRO A 404 -5.40 -19.62 -0.89
N ILE A 405 -4.18 -19.24 -0.53
CA ILE A 405 -3.21 -18.62 -1.42
C ILE A 405 -2.46 -19.70 -2.19
N ILE A 406 -1.88 -20.70 -1.53
CA ILE A 406 -1.01 -21.71 -2.18
C ILE A 406 -1.78 -22.72 -3.06
N GLN A 407 -3.11 -22.75 -3.02
CA GLN A 407 -3.94 -23.47 -3.99
C GLN A 407 -4.53 -22.54 -5.09
N GLY A 408 -4.31 -21.22 -4.98
CA GLY A 408 -4.86 -20.20 -5.88
C GLY A 408 -6.36 -19.93 -5.69
N GLN A 409 -6.97 -20.43 -4.62
CA GLN A 409 -8.39 -20.24 -4.31
C GLN A 409 -8.75 -18.77 -4.05
N ALA A 410 -7.80 -17.99 -3.52
CA ALA A 410 -7.94 -16.54 -3.34
C ALA A 410 -8.16 -15.75 -4.65
N ASP A 411 -7.99 -16.37 -5.81
CA ASP A 411 -8.35 -15.82 -7.13
C ASP A 411 -9.30 -16.75 -7.93
N ALA A 412 -9.63 -17.95 -7.43
CA ALA A 412 -10.46 -18.95 -8.08
C ALA A 412 -10.94 -20.04 -7.09
N ASP A 413 -11.88 -19.72 -6.18
CA ASP A 413 -12.60 -20.75 -5.39
C ASP A 413 -13.74 -21.35 -6.21
N ALA A 414 -13.98 -22.65 -6.03
CA ALA A 414 -15.03 -23.45 -6.65
C ALA A 414 -16.25 -23.67 -5.73
N LYS A 415 -16.11 -23.47 -4.42
CA LYS A 415 -17.10 -23.87 -3.40
C LYS A 415 -17.70 -22.71 -2.61
N GLY A 416 -17.26 -21.48 -2.82
CA GLY A 416 -17.75 -20.29 -2.11
C GLY A 416 -17.61 -20.43 -0.60
N LYS A 417 -16.55 -21.11 -0.16
CA LYS A 417 -16.30 -21.43 1.25
C LYS A 417 -15.29 -20.49 1.90
N LEU A 418 -14.52 -19.78 1.08
CA LEU A 418 -13.43 -18.93 1.58
C LEU A 418 -13.99 -17.59 2.07
N THR A 419 -13.96 -17.39 3.38
CA THR A 419 -14.40 -16.17 4.03
C THR A 419 -13.30 -15.09 4.04
N GLN A 420 -13.70 -13.81 4.04
CA GLN A 420 -12.77 -12.68 4.24
C GLN A 420 -12.00 -12.80 5.57
N ALA A 421 -12.56 -13.47 6.57
CA ALA A 421 -11.89 -13.76 7.83
C ALA A 421 -10.72 -14.74 7.66
N GLU A 422 -10.83 -15.77 6.81
CA GLU A 422 -9.73 -16.71 6.54
C GLU A 422 -8.60 -16.05 5.75
N MET A 423 -8.92 -15.22 4.74
CA MET A 423 -7.90 -14.42 4.04
C MET A 423 -7.19 -13.44 4.98
N SER A 424 -7.94 -12.76 5.86
CA SER A 424 -7.38 -11.85 6.86
C SER A 424 -6.47 -12.59 7.85
N LYS A 425 -6.90 -13.76 8.35
CA LYS A 425 -6.09 -14.63 9.22
C LYS A 425 -4.81 -15.11 8.53
N THR A 426 -4.86 -15.44 7.25
CA THR A 426 -3.68 -15.83 6.45
C THR A 426 -2.66 -14.70 6.40
N VAL A 427 -3.10 -13.49 6.08
CA VAL A 427 -2.27 -12.29 5.97
C VAL A 427 -1.68 -11.91 7.33
N GLU A 428 -2.50 -11.90 8.38
CA GLU A 428 -2.07 -11.72 9.77
C GLU A 428 -0.98 -12.73 10.17
N PHE A 429 -1.22 -14.01 9.93
CA PHE A 429 -0.28 -15.08 10.29
C PHE A 429 1.07 -14.91 9.57
N CYS A 430 1.04 -14.59 8.27
CA CYS A 430 2.25 -14.23 7.52
C CYS A 430 2.99 -13.03 8.12
N PHE A 431 2.29 -12.00 8.60
CA PHE A 431 2.95 -10.86 9.25
C PHE A 431 3.65 -11.25 10.55
N ARG A 432 3.07 -12.16 11.35
CA ARG A 432 3.73 -12.64 12.57
C ARG A 432 5.07 -13.31 12.31
N ALA A 433 5.20 -14.02 11.20
CA ALA A 433 6.46 -14.64 10.77
C ALA A 433 7.60 -13.62 10.54
N PHE A 434 7.30 -12.47 9.95
CA PHE A 434 8.33 -11.46 9.64
C PHE A 434 8.85 -10.72 10.85
N ALA A 435 8.09 -10.76 11.93
CA ALA A 435 8.13 -9.78 13.00
C ALA A 435 8.84 -10.22 14.30
N HIS A 436 9.46 -11.39 14.29
CA HIS A 436 10.54 -11.82 15.20
C HIS A 436 10.45 -11.32 16.65
N VAL A 437 9.57 -11.95 17.42
CA VAL A 437 9.62 -11.94 18.89
C VAL A 437 10.62 -13.01 19.35
N SER A 438 11.49 -12.69 20.29
CA SER A 438 12.52 -13.63 20.77
C SER A 438 11.92 -14.81 21.55
N PHE A 439 12.68 -15.91 21.71
CA PHE A 439 12.23 -17.08 22.47
C PHE A 439 11.85 -16.72 23.92
N GLU A 440 12.61 -15.83 24.56
CA GLU A 440 12.39 -15.38 25.94
C GLU A 440 11.10 -14.55 26.08
N GLU A 441 10.80 -13.70 25.09
CA GLU A 441 9.54 -12.96 25.02
C GLU A 441 8.35 -13.88 24.69
N LYS A 442 8.54 -14.93 23.88
CA LYS A 442 7.51 -15.93 23.55
C LYS A 442 7.17 -16.79 24.77
N GLU A 443 8.15 -17.25 25.55
CA GLU A 443 7.92 -17.91 26.86
C GLU A 443 7.21 -16.97 27.84
N ALA A 444 7.67 -15.72 27.98
CA ALA A 444 7.02 -14.74 28.86
C ALA A 444 5.55 -14.48 28.49
N LEU A 445 5.24 -14.44 27.19
CA LEU A 445 3.86 -14.30 26.68
C LEU A 445 3.02 -15.56 26.97
N VAL A 446 3.57 -16.76 26.77
CA VAL A 446 2.91 -18.05 27.04
C VAL A 446 2.64 -18.25 28.54
N GLN A 447 3.60 -17.93 29.42
CA GLN A 447 3.41 -17.95 30.87
C GLN A 447 2.30 -16.98 31.29
N LYS A 448 2.27 -15.78 30.69
CA LYS A 448 1.25 -14.76 30.96
C LYS A 448 -0.14 -15.21 30.50
N LEU A 449 -0.26 -15.86 29.34
CA LEU A 449 -1.52 -16.45 28.84
C LEU A 449 -2.01 -17.62 29.72
N LYS A 450 -1.11 -18.53 30.14
CA LYS A 450 -1.44 -19.62 31.07
C LYS A 450 -1.90 -19.09 32.44
N SER A 451 -1.26 -18.03 32.96
CA SER A 451 -1.66 -17.39 34.22
C SER A 451 -3.01 -16.64 34.16
N LEU A 452 -3.53 -16.39 32.96
CA LEU A 452 -4.84 -15.78 32.72
C LEU A 452 -5.93 -16.82 32.38
N GLY A 453 -5.59 -18.11 32.34
CA GLY A 453 -6.56 -19.20 32.25
C GLY A 453 -7.16 -19.47 30.87
N HIS A 454 -6.45 -19.14 29.78
CA HIS A 454 -6.93 -19.41 28.42
C HIS A 454 -6.50 -20.76 27.87
N ASP A 455 -7.50 -21.56 27.48
CA ASP A 455 -7.40 -22.69 26.55
C ASP A 455 -7.65 -22.19 25.10
N ALA A 456 -7.38 -23.02 24.09
CA ALA A 456 -6.96 -22.61 22.74
C ALA A 456 -7.94 -21.85 21.79
N ASP A 457 -9.05 -21.27 22.27
CA ASP A 457 -10.05 -20.55 21.45
C ASP A 457 -10.27 -19.09 21.93
N ALA A 458 -9.51 -18.12 21.39
CA ALA A 458 -9.54 -16.71 21.82
C ALA A 458 -9.79 -15.68 20.70
N ASN A 459 -10.38 -14.54 21.09
CA ASN A 459 -11.09 -13.57 20.24
C ASN A 459 -10.20 -12.50 19.55
N ASP A 460 -10.70 -11.86 18.49
CA ASP A 460 -9.95 -11.00 17.54
C ASP A 460 -9.11 -9.84 18.15
N GLU A 461 -9.50 -9.31 19.31
CA GLU A 461 -8.82 -8.14 19.90
C GLU A 461 -7.43 -8.47 20.51
N ALA A 462 -7.22 -9.72 20.93
CA ALA A 462 -5.91 -10.20 21.38
C ALA A 462 -4.96 -10.44 20.19
N ASN A 463 -5.50 -10.85 19.03
CA ASN A 463 -4.76 -11.08 17.81
C ASN A 463 -4.16 -9.78 17.26
N ARG A 464 -4.93 -8.68 17.26
CA ARG A 464 -4.44 -7.33 16.89
C ARG A 464 -3.23 -6.87 17.69
N LYS A 465 -3.26 -6.97 19.03
CA LYS A 465 -2.14 -6.49 19.86
C LYS A 465 -0.83 -7.22 19.60
N ALA A 466 -0.89 -8.50 19.21
CA ALA A 466 0.31 -9.22 18.78
C ALA A 466 0.88 -8.58 17.50
N LEU A 467 0.06 -8.34 16.47
CA LEU A 467 0.48 -7.74 15.19
C LEU A 467 1.18 -6.38 15.35
N ASP A 468 0.68 -5.49 16.21
CA ASP A 468 1.21 -4.13 16.35
C ASP A 468 2.57 -4.07 17.08
N GLU A 469 2.89 -5.03 17.95
CA GLU A 469 4.25 -5.18 18.49
C GLU A 469 5.21 -5.83 17.48
N LEU A 470 4.68 -6.79 16.74
CA LEU A 470 5.36 -7.51 15.68
C LEU A 470 5.88 -6.54 14.57
N GLU A 471 5.10 -5.54 14.15
CA GLU A 471 5.51 -4.60 13.08
C GLU A 471 6.82 -3.83 13.34
N LYS A 472 7.24 -3.67 14.60
CA LYS A 472 8.43 -2.92 15.01
C LYS A 472 9.75 -3.59 14.60
N HIS A 473 9.71 -4.88 14.27
CA HIS A 473 10.86 -5.73 13.96
C HIS A 473 10.94 -6.13 12.47
N LEU A 474 10.00 -5.68 11.64
CA LEU A 474 9.97 -5.91 10.19
C LEU A 474 11.09 -5.15 9.46
N THR A 475 11.70 -5.81 8.48
CA THR A 475 12.64 -5.22 7.52
C THR A 475 11.98 -4.21 6.57
N PRO A 476 12.77 -3.35 5.90
CA PRO A 476 12.24 -2.42 4.90
C PRO A 476 11.51 -3.08 3.73
N GLU A 477 11.76 -4.35 3.37
CA GLU A 477 10.97 -5.05 2.36
C GLU A 477 9.62 -5.54 2.93
N GLU A 478 9.63 -6.18 4.10
CA GLU A 478 8.40 -6.68 4.76
C GLU A 478 7.45 -5.53 5.12
N GLN A 479 7.97 -4.40 5.60
CA GLN A 479 7.20 -3.17 5.80
C GLN A 479 6.68 -2.54 4.49
N THR A 480 7.16 -2.92 3.30
CA THR A 480 6.63 -2.42 2.00
C THR A 480 5.48 -3.29 1.54
N ILE A 481 5.61 -4.61 1.72
CA ILE A 481 4.53 -5.59 1.54
C ILE A 481 3.35 -5.21 2.46
N LEU A 482 3.64 -4.92 3.73
CA LEU A 482 2.70 -4.40 4.72
C LEU A 482 1.98 -3.12 4.26
N LYS A 483 2.70 -2.14 3.71
CA LYS A 483 2.10 -0.88 3.24
C LYS A 483 1.23 -1.06 2.00
N THR A 484 1.60 -1.99 1.11
CA THR A 484 0.79 -2.34 -0.07
C THR A 484 -0.55 -2.96 0.35
N LEU A 485 -0.56 -3.74 1.43
CA LEU A 485 -1.79 -4.32 2.00
C LEU A 485 -2.58 -3.32 2.86
N LYS A 486 -1.94 -2.54 3.73
CA LYS A 486 -2.62 -1.48 4.52
C LYS A 486 -3.24 -0.40 3.63
N GLY A 487 -2.63 -0.10 2.49
CA GLY A 487 -3.13 0.89 1.52
C GLY A 487 -4.41 0.50 0.77
N ARG A 488 -4.87 -0.77 0.87
CA ARG A 488 -6.11 -1.24 0.25
C ARG A 488 -6.89 -2.11 1.22
N ARG A 489 -7.85 -1.48 1.91
CA ARG A 489 -8.85 -2.19 2.72
C ARG A 489 -9.64 -3.14 1.82
N MET A 490 -9.35 -4.45 1.85
CA MET A 490 -10.23 -5.45 1.26
C MET A 490 -11.59 -5.38 1.98
N VAL A 491 -12.68 -5.24 1.22
CA VAL A 491 -13.96 -4.68 1.72
C VAL A 491 -14.95 -5.77 2.18
N ARG A 492 -15.76 -5.36 3.17
CA ARG A 492 -17.05 -5.84 3.73
C ARG A 492 -17.81 -7.01 3.03
N PRO A 493 -18.59 -7.80 3.79
CA PRO A 493 -19.10 -9.14 3.38
C PRO A 493 -20.20 -9.08 2.30
N GLU A 494 -20.48 -10.17 1.56
CA GLU A 494 -21.46 -11.27 1.82
C GLU A 494 -21.17 -12.43 0.78
N ASP A 495 -21.84 -13.61 0.84
CA ASP A 495 -21.30 -14.91 0.32
C ASP A 495 -21.65 -15.37 -1.14
N SER A 496 -20.77 -16.25 -1.71
CA SER A 496 -20.96 -17.27 -2.80
C SER A 496 -20.89 -16.84 -4.31
N LEU A 497 -20.41 -17.59 -5.34
CA LEU A 497 -19.90 -19.00 -5.50
C LEU A 497 -19.25 -19.28 -6.92
N ASN A 498 -18.00 -19.82 -7.03
CA ASN A 498 -17.35 -20.45 -8.24
C ASN A 498 -16.76 -19.53 -9.36
N ILE A 499 -15.42 -19.53 -9.56
CA ILE A 499 -14.56 -18.52 -10.27
C ILE A 499 -14.76 -17.07 -9.80
N ASP A 500 -15.89 -16.83 -9.14
CA ASP A 500 -16.36 -15.57 -8.61
C ASP A 500 -15.45 -14.90 -7.60
N ASN A 501 -14.41 -15.53 -7.05
CA ASN A 501 -13.38 -14.75 -6.34
C ASN A 501 -12.67 -13.74 -7.27
N PHE A 502 -12.69 -13.97 -8.59
CA PHE A 502 -12.31 -12.95 -9.56
C PHE A 502 -13.45 -11.92 -9.78
N THR A 503 -14.73 -12.33 -9.79
CA THR A 503 -15.90 -11.43 -9.97
C THR A 503 -16.24 -10.59 -8.73
N LEU A 504 -15.82 -11.02 -7.53
CA LEU A 504 -16.02 -10.36 -6.24
C LEU A 504 -14.99 -9.26 -5.96
N ASP A 505 -13.93 -9.13 -6.77
CA ASP A 505 -12.95 -8.05 -6.68
C ASP A 505 -13.56 -6.71 -7.14
N SER A 506 -14.33 -6.10 -6.25
CA SER A 506 -14.85 -4.73 -6.38
C SER A 506 -13.73 -3.70 -6.18
N ILE A 507 -12.92 -3.49 -7.21
CA ILE A 507 -11.88 -2.45 -7.24
C ILE A 507 -12.51 -1.16 -7.78
N ASP A 508 -12.41 -0.07 -7.04
CA ASP A 508 -13.02 1.24 -7.33
C ASP A 508 -14.55 1.19 -7.61
N GLY A 509 -15.25 0.21 -7.06
CA GLY A 509 -16.69 -0.02 -7.29
C GLY A 509 -17.03 -0.76 -8.58
N LEU A 510 -16.03 -1.30 -9.29
CA LEU A 510 -16.20 -2.13 -10.48
C LEU A 510 -15.77 -3.58 -10.22
N ALA A 511 -16.62 -4.50 -10.67
CA ALA A 511 -16.46 -5.95 -10.59
C ALA A 511 -16.41 -6.56 -12.01
N PRO A 512 -15.57 -7.57 -12.28
CA PRO A 512 -15.47 -8.15 -13.60
C PRO A 512 -16.60 -9.13 -13.89
N ARG A 513 -17.15 -9.03 -15.10
CA ARG A 513 -18.25 -9.82 -15.62
C ARG A 513 -17.67 -10.95 -16.48
N LEU A 514 -17.58 -12.16 -15.93
CA LEU A 514 -16.98 -13.33 -16.59
C LEU A 514 -18.01 -14.11 -17.43
N GLU A 515 -18.75 -13.41 -18.28
CA GLU A 515 -19.76 -13.99 -19.19
C GLU A 515 -19.18 -14.21 -20.59
N LYS A 516 -19.27 -15.44 -21.13
CA LYS A 516 -18.77 -15.76 -22.48
C LYS A 516 -19.53 -14.95 -23.56
N GLY A 517 -18.82 -14.17 -24.35
CA GLY A 517 -19.39 -13.24 -25.34
C GLY A 517 -19.85 -11.90 -24.74
N ASN A 518 -19.68 -11.70 -23.43
CA ASN A 518 -19.99 -10.46 -22.72
C ASN A 518 -18.94 -10.12 -21.64
N LEU A 519 -17.68 -10.53 -21.83
CA LEU A 519 -16.58 -10.27 -20.90
C LEU A 519 -16.33 -8.76 -20.76
N GLY A 520 -16.16 -8.28 -19.53
CA GLY A 520 -15.90 -6.87 -19.26
C GLY A 520 -15.95 -6.50 -17.77
N LEU A 521 -16.22 -5.24 -17.47
CA LEU A 521 -16.40 -4.73 -16.10
C LEU A 521 -17.85 -4.26 -15.89
N SER A 522 -18.30 -4.21 -14.65
CA SER A 522 -19.63 -3.68 -14.31
C SER A 522 -19.64 -3.04 -12.93
N PRO A 523 -20.53 -2.06 -12.66
CA PRO A 523 -20.73 -1.55 -11.31
C PRO A 523 -21.07 -2.68 -10.35
N ALA A 524 -20.39 -2.73 -9.20
CA ALA A 524 -20.67 -3.67 -8.13
C ALA A 524 -22.09 -3.43 -7.57
N LYS A 525 -23.08 -4.12 -8.14
CA LYS A 525 -24.48 -4.00 -7.74
C LYS A 525 -24.68 -4.61 -6.34
N LYS A 526 -25.53 -3.97 -5.53
CA LYS A 526 -26.26 -4.67 -4.46
C LYS A 526 -26.98 -5.86 -5.09
N ALA A 527 -26.66 -7.08 -4.67
CA ALA A 527 -27.00 -8.28 -5.41
C ALA A 527 -28.51 -8.64 -5.31
N GLU A 528 -29.27 -8.35 -6.37
CA GLU A 528 -30.40 -9.20 -6.76
C GLU A 528 -29.92 -10.15 -7.86
N VAL A 529 -29.88 -11.46 -7.57
CA VAL A 529 -29.57 -12.49 -8.56
C VAL A 529 -30.87 -13.09 -9.09
N LYS A 530 -31.06 -13.08 -10.41
CA LYS A 530 -32.11 -13.84 -11.09
C LYS A 530 -31.48 -15.02 -11.81
N TYR A 531 -31.98 -16.21 -11.50
CA TYR A 531 -31.64 -17.44 -12.19
C TYR A 531 -31.85 -17.32 -13.71
N THR A 532 -30.89 -17.80 -14.49
CA THR A 532 -31.20 -18.50 -15.73
C THR A 532 -30.84 -19.97 -15.53
N THR A 533 -31.88 -20.81 -15.55
CA THR A 533 -31.76 -22.27 -15.48
C THR A 533 -31.11 -22.79 -16.77
N HIS A 534 -29.95 -23.45 -16.67
CA HIS A 534 -29.30 -24.44 -17.57
C HIS A 534 -27.87 -24.62 -16.98
N ASP A 535 -27.44 -25.68 -16.30
CA ASP A 535 -28.03 -27.01 -16.08
C ASP A 535 -28.12 -27.36 -14.59
N ALA A 536 -29.22 -28.00 -14.20
CA ALA A 536 -29.28 -28.74 -12.95
C ALA A 536 -28.84 -30.20 -13.18
N LEU A 537 -27.99 -30.71 -12.29
CA LEU A 537 -27.86 -32.15 -11.99
C LEU A 537 -27.57 -33.09 -13.19
N SER A 538 -26.32 -33.10 -13.68
CA SER A 538 -25.81 -34.19 -14.54
C SER A 538 -24.45 -34.76 -14.14
N PHE A 539 -23.66 -34.09 -13.29
CA PHE A 539 -22.30 -34.50 -12.91
C PHE A 539 -22.16 -35.21 -11.54
N LEU A 540 -23.28 -35.48 -10.85
CA LEU A 540 -23.28 -36.18 -9.54
C LEU A 540 -23.50 -37.69 -9.63
N ASN A 541 -23.84 -38.23 -10.80
CA ASN A 541 -23.86 -39.67 -11.05
C ASN A 541 -22.63 -40.02 -11.90
N GLY A 542 -21.68 -40.74 -11.30
CA GLY A 542 -20.61 -41.38 -12.05
C GLY A 542 -21.16 -42.48 -12.98
N GLU A 543 -20.30 -42.94 -13.89
CA GLU A 543 -20.59 -43.77 -15.08
C GLU A 543 -21.13 -42.95 -16.29
N ALA A 544 -20.65 -43.14 -17.53
CA ALA A 544 -19.93 -44.28 -18.11
C ALA A 544 -18.86 -43.82 -19.14
N ARG A 545 -17.63 -44.38 -19.13
CA ARG A 545 -17.10 -45.52 -19.94
C ARG A 545 -16.90 -45.20 -21.45
N ALA A 546 -15.97 -45.84 -22.18
CA ALA A 546 -15.43 -47.21 -22.09
C ALA A 546 -14.01 -47.31 -22.71
N ALA A 547 -13.30 -48.45 -22.76
CA ALA A 547 -13.55 -49.87 -22.44
C ALA A 547 -12.19 -50.51 -21.99
N LYS A 548 -11.98 -51.79 -21.63
CA LYS A 548 -12.59 -53.13 -21.80
C LYS A 548 -12.19 -54.01 -20.57
N THR A 549 -12.69 -55.21 -20.24
CA THR A 549 -13.71 -56.15 -20.78
C THR A 549 -14.17 -57.12 -19.67
N LEU A 550 -15.45 -57.55 -19.67
CA LEU A 550 -16.00 -58.83 -19.14
C LEU A 550 -15.88 -59.12 -17.61
N SER A 551 -16.86 -59.74 -16.93
CA SER A 551 -18.24 -60.15 -17.28
C SER A 551 -19.05 -60.62 -16.03
N ASN A 552 -20.39 -60.57 -16.15
CA ASN A 552 -21.41 -61.35 -15.40
C ASN A 552 -21.71 -61.02 -13.91
N GLY A 553 -23.02 -60.93 -13.59
CA GLY A 553 -23.54 -61.06 -12.22
C GLY A 553 -24.81 -60.23 -11.93
N HIS A 554 -26.01 -60.80 -12.10
CA HIS A 554 -27.28 -60.20 -11.63
C HIS A 554 -27.29 -60.03 -10.09
N SER A 555 -27.95 -59.03 -9.49
CA SER A 555 -29.43 -58.98 -9.37
C SER A 555 -29.91 -57.76 -8.54
N GLN A 556 -31.21 -57.47 -8.63
CA GLN A 556 -31.94 -56.43 -7.86
C GLN A 556 -32.16 -56.89 -6.38
N SER A 557 -32.70 -56.16 -5.40
CA SER A 557 -33.61 -54.98 -5.37
C SER A 557 -33.76 -54.42 -3.94
N ASN A 558 -34.21 -53.16 -3.82
CA ASN A 558 -35.10 -52.59 -2.77
C ASN A 558 -34.82 -52.75 -1.26
N GLY A 559 -35.06 -51.67 -0.49
CA GLY A 559 -35.49 -51.84 0.91
C GLY A 559 -35.42 -50.61 1.82
N ASN A 560 -36.54 -49.91 1.97
CA ASN A 560 -36.77 -48.80 2.89
C ASN A 560 -36.43 -49.02 4.38
N HIS A 561 -36.29 -47.87 5.07
CA HIS A 561 -36.71 -47.55 6.44
C HIS A 561 -35.77 -47.68 7.66
N MET A 562 -35.48 -46.48 8.19
CA MET A 562 -35.69 -46.00 9.57
C MET A 562 -34.98 -46.64 10.78
N CYS A 563 -34.30 -45.71 11.46
CA CYS A 563 -34.23 -45.55 12.92
C CYS A 563 -33.42 -46.56 13.75
N LYS A 564 -32.33 -45.99 14.26
CA LYS A 564 -32.07 -45.74 15.69
C LYS A 564 -31.14 -46.70 16.45
N ASP A 565 -30.32 -46.01 17.23
CA ASP A 565 -29.87 -46.32 18.59
C ASP A 565 -28.62 -47.20 18.81
N HIS A 566 -27.68 -46.55 19.49
CA HIS A 566 -26.73 -47.00 20.50
C HIS A 566 -25.46 -47.82 20.14
N ASP A 567 -24.34 -47.13 20.41
CA ASP A 567 -23.19 -47.55 21.22
C ASP A 567 -22.22 -48.65 20.75
N GLN A 568 -20.92 -48.29 20.90
CA GLN A 568 -19.83 -49.04 21.55
C GLN A 568 -19.57 -50.51 21.11
N THR A 569 -18.34 -50.99 20.88
CA THR A 569 -16.99 -50.46 21.15
C THR A 569 -15.96 -51.36 20.45
N ASN A 570 -14.71 -50.89 20.36
CA ASN A 570 -13.43 -51.62 20.46
C ASN A 570 -13.30 -53.04 19.87
N GLY A 571 -12.25 -53.26 19.09
CA GLY A 571 -11.86 -54.62 18.70
C GLY A 571 -10.73 -54.70 17.69
N HIS A 572 -9.54 -54.34 18.12
CA HIS A 572 -8.28 -54.86 17.58
C HIS A 572 -8.37 -56.34 17.15
N THR A 573 -7.71 -56.70 16.05
CA THR A 573 -6.46 -57.48 16.15
C THR A 573 -5.68 -57.49 14.85
N GLU A 574 -4.36 -57.64 14.99
CA GLU A 574 -3.36 -57.73 13.94
C GLU A 574 -3.48 -59.07 13.18
N THR A 575 -2.87 -59.18 11.99
CA THR A 575 -1.78 -60.16 11.81
C THR A 575 -0.97 -59.93 10.53
N ASN A 576 0.33 -60.23 10.62
CA ASN A 576 1.32 -60.18 9.54
C ASN A 576 1.14 -61.32 8.51
N GLY A 577 1.73 -61.16 7.31
CA GLY A 577 1.86 -62.26 6.35
C GLY A 577 2.66 -61.92 5.09
N HIS A 578 4.00 -61.97 5.17
CA HIS A 578 4.89 -61.94 4.01
C HIS A 578 4.58 -63.05 2.99
N ILE A 579 4.70 -62.75 1.69
CA ILE A 579 5.19 -63.70 0.67
C ILE A 579 6.15 -62.97 -0.28
N GLU A 580 7.38 -63.47 -0.40
CA GLU A 580 8.29 -63.14 -1.50
C GLU A 580 8.04 -64.06 -2.70
N SER A 581 8.27 -63.58 -3.94
CA SER A 581 9.42 -64.04 -4.77
C SER A 581 9.20 -63.92 -6.28
N ASN A 582 10.28 -63.50 -6.95
CA ASN A 582 10.81 -63.93 -8.25
C ASN A 582 9.93 -63.96 -9.53
N GLY A 583 10.45 -63.31 -10.58
CA GLY A 583 10.00 -63.46 -11.97
C GLY A 583 10.97 -62.82 -12.98
N ASN A 584 12.14 -63.42 -13.20
CA ASN A 584 13.07 -62.99 -14.26
C ASN A 584 12.46 -63.14 -15.66
N ALA A 585 12.75 -62.19 -16.54
CA ALA A 585 12.77 -62.42 -17.99
C ALA A 585 13.78 -61.47 -18.66
N GLU A 586 14.93 -62.00 -19.07
CA GLU A 586 15.82 -61.34 -20.02
C GLU A 586 15.20 -61.37 -21.43
N THR A 587 15.52 -60.41 -22.30
CA THR A 587 16.19 -60.72 -23.59
C THR A 587 16.64 -59.48 -24.37
N ASN A 588 17.96 -59.35 -24.48
CA ASN A 588 18.79 -58.97 -25.63
C ASN A 588 18.18 -58.19 -26.83
N GLY A 589 18.86 -57.09 -27.17
CA GLY A 589 18.76 -56.39 -28.45
C GLY A 589 20.02 -55.58 -28.78
N HIS A 590 21.06 -56.24 -29.31
CA HIS A 590 22.22 -55.62 -29.99
C HIS A 590 21.74 -54.71 -31.17
N THR A 591 22.48 -53.74 -31.74
CA THR A 591 23.96 -53.61 -31.91
C THR A 591 24.33 -52.17 -32.30
N GLU A 592 25.57 -51.76 -31.98
CA GLU A 592 26.55 -50.94 -32.75
C GLU A 592 26.09 -50.13 -33.99
N ALA A 593 26.63 -48.95 -34.34
CA ALA A 593 28.06 -48.65 -34.44
C ALA A 593 28.38 -47.17 -34.75
N ASN A 594 29.60 -46.73 -34.38
CA ASN A 594 30.50 -45.79 -35.10
C ASN A 594 30.06 -44.35 -35.48
N ALA A 595 30.96 -43.36 -35.60
CA ALA A 595 32.32 -43.15 -35.07
C ALA A 595 32.79 -41.72 -35.47
N GLN A 596 33.73 -41.15 -34.69
CA GLN A 596 34.71 -40.11 -35.11
C GLN A 596 34.19 -38.73 -35.57
N SER A 597 35.00 -37.67 -35.66
CA SER A 597 36.08 -37.13 -34.80
C SER A 597 36.53 -35.76 -35.38
N GLN A 598 37.36 -35.00 -34.64
CA GLN A 598 38.14 -33.81 -35.11
C GLN A 598 37.38 -32.49 -35.34
N THR A 599 38.02 -31.31 -35.26
CA THR A 599 38.83 -30.67 -34.17
C THR A 599 39.15 -29.21 -34.53
N ASN A 600 39.45 -28.39 -33.50
CA ASN A 600 40.25 -27.16 -33.53
C ASN A 600 39.66 -25.85 -34.09
N GLY A 601 39.87 -24.76 -33.32
CA GLY A 601 39.54 -23.39 -33.70
C GLY A 601 39.68 -22.37 -32.56
N HIS A 602 40.80 -22.33 -31.85
CA HIS A 602 41.08 -21.27 -30.86
C HIS A 602 41.54 -19.97 -31.53
N THR A 603 41.00 -18.82 -31.11
CA THR A 603 41.68 -17.52 -31.14
C THR A 603 41.31 -16.68 -29.91
N ASN A 604 42.32 -16.08 -29.27
CA ASN A 604 42.17 -15.15 -28.15
C ASN A 604 41.90 -13.72 -28.66
N GLY A 605 41.22 -12.90 -27.85
CA GLY A 605 41.01 -11.48 -28.12
C GLY A 605 40.63 -10.68 -26.88
N HIS A 606 41.61 -10.37 -26.02
CA HIS A 606 41.43 -9.33 -25.00
C HIS A 606 41.50 -7.94 -25.63
N ALA A 607 40.64 -7.02 -25.17
CA ALA A 607 40.81 -5.58 -25.37
C ALA A 607 40.63 -4.86 -24.02
N GLN A 608 41.58 -3.99 -23.67
CA GLN A 608 41.59 -3.24 -22.41
C GLN A 608 40.75 -1.96 -22.52
N THR A 609 40.13 -1.56 -21.41
CA THR A 609 39.53 -0.24 -21.25
C THR A 609 40.55 0.76 -20.68
N ASN A 610 40.83 1.84 -21.40
CA ASN A 610 41.39 3.06 -20.82
C ASN A 610 40.32 4.15 -20.85
N GLY A 611 40.14 4.86 -19.72
CA GLY A 611 39.14 5.92 -19.59
C GLY A 611 39.68 7.29 -19.99
N ASN A 612 38.84 8.32 -19.80
CA ASN A 612 39.30 9.69 -19.59
C ASN A 612 38.25 10.48 -18.80
N HIS A 613 38.68 11.09 -17.69
CA HIS A 613 37.95 12.17 -17.04
C HIS A 613 38.28 13.48 -17.75
N LEU A 614 37.26 14.25 -18.15
CA LEU A 614 37.37 15.70 -18.25
C LEU A 614 36.10 16.36 -17.72
N SER A 615 36.30 17.26 -16.77
CA SER A 615 35.30 18.18 -16.24
C SER A 615 35.04 19.33 -17.21
N ASN A 616 33.79 19.77 -17.32
CA ASN A 616 33.45 21.16 -17.54
C ASN A 616 32.14 21.46 -16.81
N GLY A 617 32.14 22.50 -15.98
CA GLY A 617 30.93 23.01 -15.34
C GLY A 617 30.25 24.06 -16.21
N HIS A 618 28.94 24.17 -16.08
CA HIS A 618 28.18 25.37 -16.37
C HIS A 618 27.03 25.42 -15.37
N ASP A 619 27.03 26.44 -14.52
CA ASP A 619 25.84 26.84 -13.78
C ASP A 619 24.87 27.49 -14.76
N GLU A 620 23.60 27.06 -14.77
CA GLU A 620 22.48 27.97 -15.03
C GLU A 620 21.18 27.39 -14.46
N LEU A 621 20.38 28.27 -13.84
CA LEU A 621 19.17 27.91 -13.11
C LEU A 621 18.00 27.67 -14.06
N ASN A 622 17.28 26.56 -13.87
CA ASN A 622 15.88 26.44 -14.28
C ASN A 622 15.09 25.66 -13.22
N GLY A 623 14.23 26.36 -12.49
CA GLY A 623 13.40 25.78 -11.44
C GLY A 623 12.11 25.20 -12.01
N HIS A 624 11.89 23.90 -11.82
CA HIS A 624 10.58 23.27 -11.92
C HIS A 624 10.26 22.54 -10.60
N ASN A 625 9.09 22.86 -10.05
CA ASN A 625 8.64 22.35 -8.74
C ASN A 625 8.22 20.88 -8.82
N ASN A 626 9.13 19.96 -8.48
CA ASN A 626 8.78 18.57 -8.21
C ASN A 626 8.19 18.44 -6.79
N VAL A 627 6.88 18.22 -6.68
CA VAL A 627 6.24 17.82 -5.42
C VAL A 627 6.30 16.30 -5.30
N GLU A 628 7.37 15.77 -4.67
CA GLU A 628 7.47 14.35 -4.35
C GLU A 628 6.40 13.91 -3.35
N VAL A 629 5.64 12.87 -3.70
CA VAL A 629 4.78 12.13 -2.75
C VAL A 629 5.65 11.24 -1.88
N ARG A 630 6.12 11.77 -0.74
CA ARG A 630 6.90 11.00 0.24
C ARG A 630 5.99 10.08 1.05
N THR A 631 6.38 8.82 1.17
CA THR A 631 5.65 7.82 1.96
C THR A 631 6.04 7.90 3.44
N VAL A 632 5.13 7.52 4.33
CA VAL A 632 5.28 7.47 5.82
C VAL A 632 6.59 6.83 6.30
N LYS A 633 7.22 5.99 5.47
CA LYS A 633 8.50 5.33 5.77
C LYS A 633 9.69 6.31 5.75
N SER A 634 9.70 7.27 4.83
CA SER A 634 10.71 8.33 4.85
C SER A 634 10.55 9.14 6.13
N CYS A 635 9.32 9.47 6.54
CA CYS A 635 9.08 10.28 7.74
C CYS A 635 9.70 9.69 9.02
N MET A 636 9.60 8.37 9.25
CA MET A 636 10.28 7.73 10.40
C MET A 636 11.80 7.62 10.21
N ALA A 637 12.29 7.38 8.98
CA ALA A 637 13.72 7.38 8.71
C ALA A 637 14.33 8.79 8.87
N ASP A 638 13.62 9.83 8.46
CA ASP A 638 13.94 11.26 8.59
C ASP A 638 13.95 11.67 10.07
N LEU A 639 13.03 11.16 10.89
CA LEU A 639 13.02 11.36 12.35
C LEU A 639 14.20 10.67 13.05
N ILE A 640 14.50 9.41 12.69
CA ILE A 640 15.65 8.67 13.24
C ILE A 640 16.98 9.27 12.74
N ALA A 641 17.00 9.82 11.53
CA ALA A 641 18.14 10.58 11.02
C ALA A 641 18.28 11.92 11.76
N ALA A 642 17.19 12.64 12.02
CA ALA A 642 17.19 13.90 12.76
C ALA A 642 17.58 13.75 14.25
N GLU A 643 17.31 12.60 14.88
CA GLU A 643 17.87 12.29 16.21
C GLU A 643 19.37 11.94 16.17
N LYS A 644 19.87 11.41 15.04
CA LYS A 644 21.29 11.04 14.87
C LYS A 644 22.16 12.18 14.32
N SER A 645 21.59 13.12 13.59
CA SER A 645 22.27 14.34 13.14
C SER A 645 22.09 15.45 14.18
N SER A 646 23.19 15.91 14.77
CA SER A 646 23.22 17.04 15.69
C SER A 646 22.46 18.27 15.15
N PHE A 647 21.55 18.81 15.96
CA PHE A 647 20.79 20.05 15.70
C PHE A 647 21.71 21.20 15.25
N GLN A 648 21.74 21.50 13.93
CA GLN A 648 22.37 22.71 13.39
C GLN A 648 21.55 23.43 12.30
N THR A 649 20.35 22.94 11.95
CA THR A 649 19.45 23.65 11.02
C THR A 649 17.99 23.38 11.38
N PRO A 650 17.10 24.40 11.47
CA PRO A 650 15.67 24.17 11.67
C PRO A 650 15.04 23.43 10.48
N VAL A 651 14.18 22.45 10.76
CA VAL A 651 13.37 21.79 9.71
C VAL A 651 12.26 22.73 9.27
N GLU A 652 12.16 22.94 7.95
CA GLU A 652 11.12 23.72 7.27
C GLU A 652 9.70 23.37 7.75
N GLU A 653 8.83 24.37 7.94
CA GLU A 653 7.45 24.20 8.46
C GLU A 653 6.65 23.14 7.68
N ALA A 654 6.64 23.22 6.33
CA ALA A 654 5.89 22.30 5.48
C ALA A 654 6.37 20.84 5.65
N THR A 655 7.67 20.65 5.83
CA THR A 655 8.25 19.33 6.10
C THR A 655 7.94 18.87 7.52
N ARG A 656 8.07 19.76 8.53
CA ARG A 656 7.69 19.48 9.92
C ARG A 656 6.23 19.09 10.08
N HIS A 657 5.30 19.78 9.40
CA HIS A 657 3.87 19.48 9.47
C HIS A 657 3.50 18.20 8.71
N ARG A 658 4.15 17.89 7.57
CA ARG A 658 4.02 16.58 6.92
C ARG A 658 4.52 15.43 7.82
N LEU A 659 5.62 15.62 8.54
CA LEU A 659 6.12 14.66 9.53
C LEU A 659 5.13 14.46 10.68
N ILE A 660 4.60 15.54 11.27
CA ILE A 660 3.61 15.47 12.35
C ILE A 660 2.30 14.81 11.87
N SER A 661 1.79 15.19 10.71
CA SER A 661 0.60 14.57 10.11
C SER A 661 0.82 13.09 9.81
N SER A 662 1.98 12.71 9.28
CA SER A 662 2.32 11.30 9.05
C SER A 662 2.47 10.51 10.36
N LEU A 663 2.99 11.13 11.43
CA LEU A 663 3.05 10.53 12.77
C LEU A 663 1.67 10.37 13.40
N HIS A 664 0.78 11.36 13.25
CA HIS A 664 -0.60 11.27 13.71
C HIS A 664 -1.36 10.19 12.93
N GLN A 665 -1.28 10.17 11.60
CA GLN A 665 -1.86 9.10 10.78
C GLN A 665 -1.30 7.73 11.18
N SER A 666 0.01 7.62 11.42
CA SER A 666 0.62 6.36 11.88
C SER A 666 0.11 5.94 13.26
N ALA A 667 -0.14 6.90 14.17
CA ALA A 667 -0.74 6.59 15.47
C ALA A 667 -2.20 6.16 15.33
N GLU A 668 -2.99 6.85 14.50
CA GLU A 668 -4.40 6.52 14.21
C GLU A 668 -4.55 5.17 13.45
N ASP A 669 -3.61 4.84 12.56
CA ASP A 669 -3.54 3.55 11.86
C ASP A 669 -3.18 2.39 12.80
N LEU A 670 -2.53 2.67 13.94
CA LEU A 670 -2.18 1.71 15.00
C LEU A 670 -3.27 1.62 16.09
N GLU A 671 -4.22 2.56 16.16
CA GLU A 671 -5.25 2.54 17.19
C GLU A 671 -6.21 1.35 17.03
N THR A 672 -6.47 0.63 18.12
CA THR A 672 -7.70 -0.16 18.23
C THR A 672 -8.90 0.80 18.33
N PRO A 673 -10.13 0.36 18.01
CA PRO A 673 -11.33 1.15 18.25
C PRO A 673 -11.44 1.64 19.71
N PHE A 674 -10.92 0.85 20.67
CA PHE A 674 -10.82 1.26 22.06
C PHE A 674 -9.76 2.35 22.29
N ASP A 675 -8.58 2.24 21.69
CA ASP A 675 -7.52 3.27 21.81
C ASP A 675 -7.97 4.61 21.19
N THR A 676 -8.70 4.60 20.07
CA THR A 676 -9.33 5.80 19.51
C THR A 676 -10.32 6.44 20.50
N VAL A 677 -11.18 5.64 21.16
CA VAL A 677 -12.07 6.14 22.21
C VAL A 677 -11.27 6.73 23.38
N VAL A 678 -10.20 6.07 23.82
CA VAL A 678 -9.33 6.56 24.91
C VAL A 678 -8.65 7.87 24.52
N ARG A 679 -8.12 8.03 23.30
CA ARG A 679 -7.51 9.26 22.81
C ARG A 679 -8.50 10.42 22.79
N LEU A 680 -9.71 10.21 22.24
CA LEU A 680 -10.74 11.25 22.17
C LEU A 680 -11.20 11.67 23.57
N VAL A 681 -11.31 10.73 24.50
CA VAL A 681 -11.62 10.99 25.92
C VAL A 681 -10.46 11.71 26.65
N ASP A 682 -9.22 11.53 26.22
CA ASP A 682 -8.05 12.18 26.82
C ASP A 682 -7.83 13.63 26.35
N ALA A 683 -8.24 13.95 25.11
CA ALA A 683 -7.97 15.25 24.47
C ALA A 683 -8.35 16.46 25.35
N GLY A 684 -9.55 16.46 25.95
CA GLY A 684 -10.01 17.55 26.82
C GLY A 684 -9.27 17.65 28.16
N ARG A 685 -8.69 16.55 28.65
CA ARG A 685 -7.99 16.50 29.94
C ARG A 685 -6.64 17.22 29.88
N GLN A 686 -5.92 17.10 28.77
CA GLN A 686 -4.60 17.74 28.63
C GLN A 686 -4.69 19.28 28.72
N THR A 687 -5.71 19.89 28.10
CA THR A 687 -5.98 21.33 28.23
C THR A 687 -6.24 21.73 29.68
N ALA A 688 -7.11 21.01 30.39
CA ALA A 688 -7.41 21.28 31.80
C ALA A 688 -6.16 21.18 32.70
N MET A 689 -5.27 20.21 32.42
CA MET A 689 -4.01 20.09 33.15
C MET A 689 -3.04 21.24 32.87
N VAL A 690 -3.01 21.83 31.67
CA VAL A 690 -2.19 23.03 31.43
C VAL A 690 -2.71 24.20 32.26
N CYS A 691 -4.02 24.43 32.32
CA CYS A 691 -4.58 25.50 33.18
C CYS A 691 -4.25 25.27 34.67
N ILE A 692 -4.52 24.06 35.20
CA ILE A 692 -4.21 23.69 36.59
C ILE A 692 -2.70 23.78 36.88
N GLY A 693 -1.85 23.38 35.93
CA GLY A 693 -0.39 23.46 36.06
C GLY A 693 0.14 24.89 36.12
N GLY A 694 -0.52 25.82 35.41
CA GLY A 694 -0.27 27.25 35.54
C GLY A 694 -0.77 27.84 36.86
N ASP A 695 -2.00 27.49 37.27
CA ASP A 695 -2.62 27.96 38.51
C ASP A 695 -1.84 27.55 39.76
N LEU A 696 -1.35 26.31 39.77
CA LEU A 696 -0.48 25.76 40.83
C LEU A 696 0.99 26.20 40.71
N GLY A 697 1.36 26.93 39.65
CA GLY A 697 2.74 27.35 39.38
C GLY A 697 3.71 26.22 39.01
N ILE A 698 3.22 24.99 38.79
CA ILE A 698 4.00 23.76 38.59
C ILE A 698 5.04 23.91 37.48
N PHE A 699 4.64 24.41 36.31
CA PHE A 699 5.57 24.53 35.17
C PHE A 699 6.71 25.49 35.48
N LYS A 700 6.40 26.63 36.10
CA LYS A 700 7.39 27.63 36.51
C LYS A 700 8.35 27.07 37.57
N SER A 701 7.82 26.48 38.65
CA SER A 701 8.65 25.93 39.73
C SER A 701 9.59 24.82 39.26
N LEU A 702 9.15 23.97 38.32
CA LEU A 702 10.00 22.93 37.74
C LEU A 702 11.08 23.48 36.81
N VAL A 703 10.80 24.55 36.08
CA VAL A 703 11.76 25.23 35.19
C VAL A 703 12.82 26.03 35.98
N GLU A 704 12.43 26.63 37.10
CA GLU A 704 13.33 27.39 37.98
C GLU A 704 14.19 26.48 38.89
N SER A 705 13.76 25.24 39.13
CA SER A 705 14.49 24.30 39.99
C SER A 705 15.69 23.64 39.31
N LYS A 706 16.81 23.56 40.04
CA LYS A 706 18.02 22.82 39.65
C LYS A 706 18.04 21.36 40.10
N ARG A 707 16.99 20.90 40.77
CA ARG A 707 16.82 19.53 41.29
C ARG A 707 15.39 19.03 41.10
N PRO A 708 15.13 17.72 41.20
CA PRO A 708 13.78 17.22 41.30
C PRO A 708 13.02 17.83 42.48
N LEU A 709 11.72 18.06 42.28
CA LEU A 709 10.77 18.55 43.30
C LEU A 709 9.75 17.46 43.61
N SER A 710 9.36 17.35 44.88
CA SER A 710 8.26 16.47 45.30
C SER A 710 6.88 17.15 45.20
N SER A 711 5.80 16.38 45.26
CA SER A 711 4.43 16.93 45.27
C SER A 711 4.17 17.81 46.50
N GLU A 712 4.77 17.49 47.65
CA GLU A 712 4.76 18.30 48.87
C GLU A 712 5.47 19.65 48.69
N GLU A 713 6.48 19.72 47.82
CA GLU A 713 7.18 20.96 47.52
C GLU A 713 6.44 21.82 46.51
N LEU A 714 5.89 21.20 45.46
CA LEU A 714 5.04 21.87 44.47
C LEU A 714 3.75 22.41 45.09
N ALA A 715 3.19 21.73 46.10
CA ALA A 715 1.98 22.16 46.81
C ALA A 715 2.16 23.42 47.69
N LYS A 716 3.39 23.73 48.14
CA LYS A 716 3.63 24.80 49.14
C LYS A 716 3.20 26.19 48.68
N ALA A 717 3.41 26.52 47.40
CA ALA A 717 3.17 27.86 46.88
C ALA A 717 1.69 28.26 46.89
N THR A 718 0.78 27.28 46.77
CA THR A 718 -0.67 27.48 46.68
C THR A 718 -1.46 26.87 47.83
N MET A 719 -0.78 26.26 48.81
CA MET A 719 -1.37 25.51 49.92
C MET A 719 -2.30 24.36 49.45
N ALA A 720 -2.02 23.78 48.29
CA ALA A 720 -2.75 22.64 47.77
C ALA A 720 -2.51 21.38 48.62
N ASP A 721 -3.41 20.41 48.53
CA ASP A 721 -3.20 19.08 49.14
C ASP A 721 -2.09 18.33 48.37
N PRO A 722 -1.00 17.87 49.04
CA PRO A 722 0.09 17.16 48.36
C PRO A 722 -0.35 15.86 47.66
N LEU A 723 -1.35 15.14 48.18
CA LEU A 723 -1.90 13.95 47.54
C LEU A 723 -2.70 14.32 46.28
N LEU A 724 -3.39 15.46 46.26
CA LEU A 724 -4.03 15.99 45.05
C LEU A 724 -2.96 16.38 44.02
N VAL A 725 -1.91 17.08 44.42
CA VAL A 725 -0.78 17.41 43.54
C VAL A 725 -0.13 16.14 42.99
N SER A 726 0.14 15.12 43.82
CA SER A 726 0.63 13.80 43.38
C SER A 726 -0.27 13.12 42.34
N ARG A 727 -1.59 13.28 42.42
CA ARG A 727 -2.53 12.76 41.39
C ARG A 727 -2.42 13.53 40.07
N ILE A 728 -2.32 14.85 40.13
CA ILE A 728 -2.12 15.72 38.96
C ILE A 728 -0.77 15.41 38.29
N MET A 729 0.31 15.34 39.07
CA MET A 729 1.66 15.05 38.57
C MET A 729 1.75 13.70 37.86
N ARG A 730 1.13 12.64 38.40
CA ARG A 730 1.10 11.32 37.74
C ARG A 730 0.51 11.38 36.32
N TYR A 731 -0.59 12.11 36.13
CA TYR A 731 -1.16 12.30 34.81
C TYR A 731 -0.27 13.20 33.93
N MET A 732 0.26 14.31 34.47
CA MET A 732 1.18 15.20 33.73
C MET A 732 2.44 14.47 33.24
N VAL A 733 2.97 13.52 34.02
CA VAL A 733 4.10 12.65 33.64
C VAL A 733 3.68 11.68 32.53
N ALA A 734 2.56 10.98 32.69
CA ALA A 734 2.03 10.07 31.65
C ALA A 734 1.78 10.77 30.30
N SER A 735 1.21 11.99 30.32
CA SER A 735 0.97 12.84 29.14
C SER A 735 2.21 13.61 28.65
N ARG A 736 3.39 13.38 29.29
CA ARG A 736 4.69 13.99 28.95
C ARG A 736 4.69 15.53 29.02
N LEU A 737 3.83 16.12 29.86
CA LEU A 737 3.82 17.55 30.20
C LEU A 737 4.95 17.88 31.19
N VAL A 738 5.35 16.90 32.01
CA VAL A 738 6.40 16.94 33.04
C VAL A 738 7.22 15.64 32.98
N GLY A 739 8.46 15.65 33.47
CA GLY A 739 9.29 14.44 33.63
C GLY A 739 9.33 13.93 35.07
N GLU A 740 9.65 12.65 35.27
CA GLU A 740 9.83 12.02 36.58
C GLU A 740 11.20 11.32 36.64
N THR A 741 11.93 11.47 37.74
CA THR A 741 13.26 10.85 37.95
C THR A 741 13.28 9.79 39.03
N GLY A 742 12.15 9.58 39.72
CA GLY A 742 11.96 8.60 40.77
C GLY A 742 10.62 8.82 41.48
N PRO A 743 10.23 7.94 42.41
CA PRO A 743 8.93 8.01 43.08
C PRO A 743 8.69 9.37 43.73
N ASN A 744 7.68 10.10 43.28
CA ASN A 744 7.34 11.45 43.76
C ASN A 744 8.50 12.46 43.59
N GLN A 745 9.25 12.39 42.49
CA GLN A 745 10.36 13.30 42.16
C GLN A 745 10.25 13.77 40.70
N TYR A 746 9.82 15.01 40.51
CA TYR A 746 9.46 15.57 39.19
C TYR A 746 10.47 16.61 38.71
N VAL A 747 10.67 16.68 37.38
CA VAL A 747 11.61 17.59 36.70
C VAL A 747 10.99 18.21 35.44
N ALA A 748 11.53 19.35 34.98
CA ALA A 748 11.07 19.95 33.73
C ALA A 748 11.36 19.06 32.51
N SER A 749 10.35 18.91 31.65
CA SER A 749 10.45 18.33 30.30
C SER A 749 10.45 19.43 29.24
N LYS A 750 10.68 19.09 27.96
CA LYS A 750 10.56 20.04 26.83
C LYS A 750 9.20 20.76 26.82
N LYS A 751 8.09 20.08 27.14
CA LYS A 751 6.75 20.70 27.22
C LYS A 751 6.61 21.60 28.45
N THR A 752 7.28 21.29 29.56
CA THR A 752 7.27 22.13 30.78
C THR A 752 7.83 23.51 30.50
N TYR A 753 8.94 23.62 29.74
CA TYR A 753 9.48 24.92 29.31
C TYR A 753 8.51 25.71 28.42
N VAL A 754 7.74 25.03 27.56
CA VAL A 754 6.73 25.67 26.70
C VAL A 754 5.58 26.25 27.53
N PHE A 755 5.03 25.49 28.48
CA PHE A 755 3.91 25.95 29.31
C PHE A 755 4.31 26.80 30.52
N ALA A 756 5.61 26.96 30.78
CA ALA A 756 6.13 27.98 31.69
C ALA A 756 6.17 29.39 31.06
N ASP A 757 6.03 29.51 29.73
CA ASP A 757 5.95 30.80 29.03
C ASP A 757 4.50 31.32 28.98
N PRO A 758 4.17 32.45 29.64
CA PRO A 758 2.83 33.01 29.61
C PRO A 758 2.35 33.42 28.20
N ARG A 759 3.27 33.57 27.23
CA ARG A 759 2.92 33.85 25.83
C ARG A 759 2.28 32.65 25.13
N ILE A 760 2.53 31.43 25.63
CA ILE A 760 1.97 30.18 25.10
C ILE A 760 0.86 29.63 26.02
N GLU A 761 0.99 29.80 27.32
CA GLU A 761 0.02 29.31 28.31
C GLU A 761 -1.30 30.12 28.31
N HIS A 762 -1.25 31.45 28.25
CA HIS A 762 -2.47 32.27 28.21
C HIS A 762 -3.38 31.97 26.99
N PRO A 763 -2.88 31.79 25.74
CA PRO A 763 -3.71 31.33 24.62
C PRO A 763 -4.49 30.03 24.90
N ILE A 764 -3.89 29.07 25.62
CA ILE A 764 -4.55 27.80 25.97
C ILE A 764 -5.69 28.06 26.96
N ARG A 765 -5.52 29.00 27.91
CA ARG A 765 -6.61 29.46 28.78
C ARG A 765 -7.74 30.13 28.02
N PHE A 766 -7.43 30.92 26.99
CA PHE A 766 -8.45 31.51 26.11
C PHE A 766 -9.28 30.41 25.44
N PHE A 767 -8.64 29.44 24.77
CA PHE A 767 -9.38 28.34 24.14
C PHE A 767 -10.18 27.52 25.17
N HIS A 768 -9.63 27.26 26.35
CA HIS A 768 -10.32 26.54 27.44
C HIS A 768 -11.57 27.27 27.96
N ALA A 769 -11.51 28.59 28.14
CA ALA A 769 -12.61 29.40 28.69
C ALA A 769 -13.62 29.88 27.64
N PHE A 770 -13.24 29.91 26.35
CA PHE A 770 -14.01 30.58 25.30
C PHE A 770 -14.46 29.62 24.18
N SER A 771 -13.50 28.93 23.53
CA SER A 771 -13.81 28.12 22.35
C SER A 771 -14.27 26.69 22.68
N ASN A 772 -13.62 26.03 23.64
CA ASN A 772 -13.96 24.66 24.01
C ASN A 772 -15.40 24.53 24.56
N PRO A 773 -15.94 25.48 25.36
CA PRO A 773 -17.34 25.46 25.75
C PRO A 773 -18.30 25.51 24.55
N ALA A 774 -18.01 26.36 23.55
CA ALA A 774 -18.81 26.43 22.32
C ALA A 774 -18.83 25.09 21.57
N PHE A 775 -17.67 24.42 21.42
CA PHE A 775 -17.60 23.09 20.80
C PHE A 775 -18.31 22.00 21.61
N HIS A 776 -18.35 22.08 22.95
CA HIS A 776 -19.15 21.16 23.77
C HIS A 776 -20.67 21.39 23.60
N ALA A 777 -21.11 22.63 23.39
CA ALA A 777 -22.51 22.98 23.17
C ALA A 777 -22.97 22.76 21.71
N LEU A 778 -22.04 22.73 20.76
CA LEU A 778 -22.29 22.66 19.31
C LEU A 778 -23.22 21.50 18.88
N PRO A 779 -23.08 20.25 19.37
CA PRO A 779 -23.96 19.16 18.94
C PRO A 779 -25.44 19.37 19.29
N GLU A 780 -25.71 19.99 20.45
CA GLU A 780 -27.08 20.30 20.88
C GLU A 780 -27.61 21.58 20.21
N PHE A 781 -26.75 22.60 20.04
CA PHE A 781 -27.08 23.79 19.26
C PHE A 781 -27.49 23.44 17.82
N LEU A 782 -26.72 22.60 17.13
CA LEU A 782 -27.03 22.14 15.77
C LEU A 782 -28.34 21.34 15.71
N LYS A 783 -28.64 20.55 16.74
CA LYS A 783 -29.90 19.81 16.85
C LYS A 783 -31.11 20.75 17.04
N GLU A 784 -30.96 21.79 17.86
CA GLU A 784 -31.98 22.81 18.12
C GLU A 784 -32.26 23.69 16.91
N THR A 785 -31.22 24.06 16.15
CA THR A 785 -31.35 24.87 14.93
C THR A 785 -31.77 24.07 13.70
N GLY A 786 -31.78 22.73 13.77
CA GLY A 786 -32.12 21.87 12.64
C GLY A 786 -31.00 21.78 11.60
N TYR A 787 -29.74 21.83 12.04
CA TYR A 787 -28.53 21.73 11.21
C TYR A 787 -28.46 22.77 10.08
N GLN A 788 -28.89 24.00 10.36
CA GLN A 788 -28.90 25.11 9.38
C GLN A 788 -27.57 25.89 9.41
N ASN A 789 -27.07 26.28 8.25
CA ASN A 789 -25.79 27.00 8.10
C ASN A 789 -25.85 28.49 8.50
N GLU A 790 -27.04 29.09 8.52
CA GLU A 790 -27.28 30.46 8.98
C GLU A 790 -28.20 30.45 10.21
N PRO A 791 -27.74 29.93 11.37
CA PRO A 791 -28.55 29.84 12.56
C PRO A 791 -28.77 31.22 13.20
N LYS A 792 -29.84 31.36 14.00
CA LYS A 792 -30.03 32.53 14.85
C LYS A 792 -29.18 32.38 16.13
N GLY A 793 -28.12 33.16 16.23
CA GLY A 793 -27.11 33.07 17.30
C GLY A 793 -26.05 32.01 17.01
N SER A 794 -25.23 31.68 18.00
CA SER A 794 -24.09 30.74 17.88
C SER A 794 -23.98 29.75 19.04
N ALA A 795 -23.17 28.69 18.86
CA ALA A 795 -22.92 27.70 19.92
C ALA A 795 -22.20 28.32 21.15
N PHE A 796 -21.42 29.39 20.95
CA PHE A 796 -20.83 30.20 22.00
C PHE A 796 -21.88 30.82 22.95
N GLN A 797 -22.92 31.44 22.41
CA GLN A 797 -24.00 32.05 23.18
C GLN A 797 -24.75 31.01 24.04
N LYS A 798 -25.01 29.83 23.47
CA LYS A 798 -25.56 28.68 24.20
C LYS A 798 -24.63 28.22 25.32
N ALA A 799 -23.34 28.01 25.03
CA ALA A 799 -22.36 27.50 25.97
C ALA A 799 -22.16 28.39 27.19
N LEU A 800 -22.10 29.71 27.00
CA LEU A 800 -21.89 30.69 28.07
C LEU A 800 -23.18 31.31 28.59
N SER A 801 -24.35 30.81 28.14
CA SER A 801 -25.68 31.27 28.56
C SER A 801 -25.84 32.80 28.48
N THR A 802 -25.52 33.36 27.31
CA THR A 802 -25.46 34.81 27.08
C THR A 802 -26.11 35.23 25.77
N ASP A 803 -26.78 36.38 25.76
CA ASP A 803 -27.32 37.03 24.54
C ASP A 803 -26.26 37.93 23.85
N LEU A 804 -25.03 37.98 24.36
CA LEU A 804 -23.96 38.82 23.82
C LEU A 804 -23.19 38.12 22.70
N GLU A 805 -22.81 38.91 21.70
CA GLU A 805 -21.79 38.50 20.72
C GLU A 805 -20.39 38.35 21.37
N PRO A 806 -19.48 37.57 20.76
CA PRO A 806 -18.12 37.33 21.23
C PRO A 806 -17.35 38.55 21.78
N TYR A 807 -17.23 39.64 21.01
CA TYR A 807 -16.43 40.81 21.44
C TYR A 807 -17.08 41.62 22.59
N PRO A 808 -18.39 41.94 22.57
CA PRO A 808 -19.09 42.50 23.73
C PRO A 808 -18.93 41.66 25.00
N TRP A 809 -18.99 40.33 24.88
CA TRP A 809 -18.80 39.42 26.02
C TRP A 809 -17.35 39.47 26.56
N LEU A 810 -16.34 39.40 25.67
CA LEU A 810 -14.93 39.52 26.07
C LEU A 810 -14.63 40.83 26.80
N LYS A 811 -15.27 41.94 26.40
CA LYS A 811 -15.12 43.24 27.06
C LYS A 811 -15.62 43.24 28.52
N GLN A 812 -16.52 42.32 28.88
CA GLN A 812 -16.99 42.12 30.26
C GLN A 812 -16.11 41.14 31.07
N HIS A 813 -15.22 40.39 30.40
CA HIS A 813 -14.36 39.36 30.99
C HIS A 813 -12.88 39.70 30.73
N PRO A 814 -12.33 40.70 31.43
CA PRO A 814 -11.03 41.30 31.09
C PRO A 814 -9.84 40.33 31.25
N ASP A 815 -9.98 39.29 32.06
CA ASP A 815 -9.03 38.18 32.20
C ASP A 815 -9.02 37.28 30.95
N VAL A 816 -10.19 36.94 30.42
CA VAL A 816 -10.32 36.18 29.16
C VAL A 816 -9.88 37.04 27.97
N LEU A 817 -10.20 38.34 27.96
CA LEU A 817 -9.74 39.30 26.95
C LEU A 817 -8.21 39.42 26.92
N LYS A 818 -7.55 39.45 28.08
CA LYS A 818 -6.08 39.42 28.16
C LYS A 818 -5.50 38.14 27.54
N ASN A 819 -6.14 37.00 27.78
CA ASN A 819 -5.74 35.72 27.20
C ASN A 819 -5.97 35.67 25.67
N PHE A 820 -7.07 36.24 25.19
CA PHE A 820 -7.34 36.45 23.76
C PHE A 820 -6.27 37.32 23.10
N GLN A 821 -5.93 38.46 23.70
CA GLN A 821 -4.86 39.34 23.23
C GLN A 821 -3.49 38.65 23.19
N ALA A 822 -3.24 37.68 24.08
CA ALA A 822 -2.06 36.82 24.01
C ALA A 822 -2.14 35.81 22.84
N ALA A 823 -3.30 35.23 22.56
CA ALA A 823 -3.50 34.36 21.39
C ALA A 823 -3.24 35.09 20.06
N MET A 824 -3.68 36.34 19.95
CA MET A 824 -3.41 37.22 18.79
C MET A 824 -1.92 37.60 18.65
N ARG A 825 -1.07 37.30 19.63
CA ARG A 825 0.38 37.57 19.66
C ARG A 825 1.24 36.34 19.35
N LEU A 826 0.64 35.19 19.07
CA LEU A 826 1.39 33.99 18.71
C LEU A 826 2.09 34.18 17.37
N THR A 827 3.42 34.33 17.43
CA THR A 827 4.30 34.42 16.27
C THR A 827 4.24 33.11 15.46
N ARG A 828 4.02 33.25 14.15
CA ARG A 828 4.09 32.16 13.17
C ARG A 828 5.49 32.12 12.54
N ASP A 829 5.91 30.98 11.99
CA ASP A 829 7.23 30.84 11.37
C ASP A 829 7.38 31.67 10.08
N ALA A 830 6.26 32.00 9.42
CA ALA A 830 6.19 32.93 8.29
C ALA A 830 4.98 33.88 8.44
N ASN A 831 5.05 35.05 7.82
CA ASN A 831 4.05 36.11 7.95
C ASN A 831 3.54 36.60 6.58
N GLY A 832 2.25 36.93 6.46
CA GLY A 832 1.68 37.58 5.28
C GLY A 832 2.35 38.91 4.91
N VAL A 833 2.95 39.63 5.87
CA VAL A 833 3.70 40.86 5.54
C VAL A 833 4.92 40.60 4.64
N ASP A 834 5.53 39.42 4.71
CA ASP A 834 6.64 39.01 3.82
C ASP A 834 6.21 38.82 2.37
N MET A 835 4.91 38.69 2.12
CA MET A 835 4.37 38.52 0.78
C MET A 835 4.23 39.86 0.03
N MET A 836 4.36 40.99 0.73
CA MET A 836 4.22 42.33 0.17
C MET A 836 5.59 42.95 -0.15
N PRO A 837 5.89 43.31 -1.41
CA PRO A 837 7.10 44.10 -1.68
C PRO A 837 6.89 45.53 -1.16
N LEU A 838 7.67 45.86 -0.13
CA LEU A 838 7.67 47.11 0.63
C LEU A 838 9.03 47.84 0.60
N ASP A 839 10.00 47.30 -0.14
CA ASP A 839 11.35 47.82 -0.28
C ASP A 839 11.43 49.21 -0.96
N GLU A 840 12.63 49.81 -0.94
CA GLU A 840 12.93 51.12 -1.51
C GLU A 840 12.50 51.28 -2.98
N SER A 841 12.50 50.22 -3.80
CA SER A 841 12.10 50.32 -5.22
C SER A 841 10.60 50.57 -5.38
N VAL A 842 9.78 50.05 -4.46
CA VAL A 842 8.34 50.27 -4.42
C VAL A 842 7.99 51.54 -3.63
N SER A 843 8.70 51.81 -2.53
CA SER A 843 8.37 52.91 -1.63
C SER A 843 8.84 54.29 -2.10
N SER A 844 9.92 54.36 -2.90
CA SER A 844 10.39 55.62 -3.51
C SER A 844 9.52 56.11 -4.67
N GLY A 845 8.80 55.20 -5.34
CA GLY A 845 7.87 55.52 -6.44
C GLY A 845 6.43 55.79 -6.02
N HIS A 846 6.16 55.87 -4.71
CA HIS A 846 4.81 56.06 -4.16
C HIS A 846 4.80 57.22 -3.17
N ASP A 847 3.81 58.11 -3.25
CA ASP A 847 3.61 59.19 -2.28
C ASP A 847 2.52 58.83 -1.27
N GLY A 848 2.73 59.14 0.02
CA GLY A 848 1.76 58.88 1.09
C GLY A 848 1.94 57.54 1.82
N ALA A 849 0.85 57.00 2.36
CA ALA A 849 0.89 55.80 3.21
C ALA A 849 1.25 54.53 2.41
N MET A 850 2.21 53.75 2.91
CA MET A 850 2.63 52.48 2.31
C MET A 850 1.80 51.31 2.81
N PHE A 851 1.43 51.31 4.09
CA PHE A 851 0.74 50.20 4.74
C PHE A 851 -0.32 50.74 5.69
N VAL A 852 -1.57 50.31 5.50
CA VAL A 852 -2.70 50.59 6.40
C VAL A 852 -3.19 49.25 6.95
N ASP A 853 -2.90 48.99 8.22
CA ASP A 853 -3.25 47.78 8.97
C ASP A 853 -4.68 47.92 9.55
N ILE A 854 -5.69 47.45 8.82
CA ILE A 854 -7.11 47.62 9.14
C ILE A 854 -7.55 46.52 10.11
N GLY A 855 -7.97 46.91 11.31
CA GLY A 855 -8.20 45.97 12.42
C GLY A 855 -6.89 45.48 13.06
N GLY A 856 -5.79 46.24 12.91
CA GLY A 856 -4.44 45.82 13.30
C GLY A 856 -4.20 45.63 14.81
N ASN A 857 -5.21 45.84 15.66
CA ASN A 857 -5.16 45.62 17.10
C ASN A 857 -4.00 46.37 17.77
N THR A 858 -3.11 45.70 18.52
CA THR A 858 -1.90 46.34 19.07
C THR A 858 -0.72 46.42 18.07
N GLY A 859 -1.00 46.46 16.76
CA GLY A 859 -0.09 46.91 15.70
C GLY A 859 1.10 46.00 15.39
N HIS A 860 0.97 44.69 15.63
CA HIS A 860 2.10 43.75 15.45
C HIS A 860 2.60 43.67 14.01
N GLN A 861 1.69 43.74 13.03
CA GLN A 861 2.05 43.60 11.61
C GLN A 861 2.76 44.87 11.12
N ALA A 862 2.21 46.04 11.47
CA ALA A 862 2.88 47.33 11.31
C ALA A 862 4.26 47.40 12.00
N ALA A 863 4.41 46.83 13.20
CA ALA A 863 5.70 46.78 13.91
C ALA A 863 6.72 45.87 13.20
N GLU A 864 6.28 44.74 12.65
CA GLU A 864 7.12 43.84 11.87
C GLU A 864 7.55 44.47 10.53
N VAL A 865 6.64 45.19 9.85
CA VAL A 865 6.95 46.02 8.68
C VAL A 865 8.05 47.03 9.01
N LEU A 866 7.93 47.80 10.09
CA LEU A 866 8.95 48.78 10.50
C LEU A 866 10.26 48.14 11.00
N SER A 867 10.23 46.88 11.46
CA SER A 867 11.45 46.15 11.80
C SER A 867 12.22 45.66 10.57
N LYS A 868 11.55 45.48 9.43
CA LYS A 868 12.14 45.04 8.15
C LYS A 868 12.47 46.23 7.24
N TYR A 869 11.66 47.28 7.31
CA TYR A 869 11.69 48.49 6.48
C TYR A 869 11.61 49.77 7.36
N PRO A 870 12.66 50.09 8.14
CA PRO A 870 12.64 51.24 9.06
C PRO A 870 12.44 52.60 8.38
N GLU A 871 12.80 52.70 7.09
CA GLU A 871 12.59 53.87 6.23
C GLU A 871 11.12 54.21 5.99
N LEU A 872 10.21 53.26 6.26
CA LEU A 872 8.76 53.48 6.18
C LEU A 872 8.16 54.12 7.44
N ALA A 873 8.99 54.49 8.43
CA ALA A 873 8.53 55.19 9.63
C ALA A 873 7.74 56.46 9.29
N GLY A 874 6.53 56.58 9.84
CA GLY A 874 5.60 57.66 9.54
C GLY A 874 4.78 57.46 8.27
N ARG A 875 4.97 56.37 7.52
CA ARG A 875 4.17 55.95 6.35
C ARG A 875 3.34 54.68 6.60
N VAL A 876 3.38 54.17 7.84
CA VAL A 876 2.67 52.99 8.33
C VAL A 876 1.57 53.44 9.28
N ILE A 877 0.33 53.01 9.01
CA ILE A 877 -0.87 53.38 9.78
C ILE A 877 -1.52 52.12 10.34
N VAL A 878 -1.91 52.13 11.62
CA VAL A 878 -2.74 51.09 12.24
C VAL A 878 -4.12 51.67 12.54
N GLN A 879 -5.15 50.98 12.07
CA GLN A 879 -6.56 51.33 12.24
C GLN A 879 -7.27 50.32 13.12
N ASP A 880 -7.98 50.79 14.14
CA ASP A 880 -8.86 49.98 15.00
C ASP A 880 -9.89 50.91 15.68
N ARG A 881 -10.81 50.34 16.46
CA ARG A 881 -11.81 51.08 17.23
C ARG A 881 -11.16 51.91 18.34
N GLY A 882 -11.77 53.04 18.69
CA GLY A 882 -11.20 54.00 19.64
C GLY A 882 -10.82 53.44 21.01
N GLU A 883 -11.53 52.44 21.53
CA GLU A 883 -11.13 51.78 22.78
C GLU A 883 -9.84 50.94 22.67
N VAL A 884 -9.54 50.38 21.49
CA VAL A 884 -8.32 49.60 21.24
C VAL A 884 -7.15 50.55 21.01
N ILE A 885 -7.34 51.59 20.19
CA ILE A 885 -6.33 52.63 19.94
C ILE A 885 -5.90 53.36 21.22
N LYS A 886 -6.81 53.59 22.18
CA LYS A 886 -6.48 54.16 23.51
C LYS A 886 -5.56 53.27 24.35
N CYS A 887 -5.48 51.97 24.04
CA CYS A 887 -4.62 51.00 24.69
C CYS A 887 -3.43 50.57 23.81
N ALA A 888 -3.17 51.30 22.72
CA ALA A 888 -2.09 50.99 21.79
C ALA A 888 -0.70 51.10 22.46
N PRO A 889 0.24 50.21 22.12
CA PRO A 889 1.62 50.29 22.59
C PRO A 889 2.37 51.47 21.94
N ASP A 890 3.31 52.06 22.68
CA ASP A 890 4.22 53.10 22.17
C ASP A 890 5.28 52.50 21.21
N ILE A 891 4.89 52.35 19.95
CA ILE A 891 5.75 51.85 18.86
C ILE A 891 6.09 53.01 17.92
N LYS A 892 7.35 53.43 17.94
CA LYS A 892 7.85 54.53 17.11
C LYS A 892 7.69 54.23 15.62
N GLY A 893 7.21 55.22 14.87
CA GLY A 893 7.04 55.13 13.42
C GLY A 893 5.65 54.68 12.95
N ILE A 894 4.81 54.15 13.85
CA ILE A 894 3.40 53.85 13.56
C ILE A 894 2.55 55.10 13.76
N GLN A 895 1.64 55.38 12.83
CA GLN A 895 0.53 56.30 13.04
C GLN A 895 -0.72 55.52 13.49
N TRP A 896 -1.26 55.84 14.67
CA TRP A 896 -2.46 55.20 15.18
C TRP A 896 -3.71 56.01 14.79
N MET A 897 -4.73 55.35 14.26
CA MET A 897 -5.95 55.98 13.75
C MET A 897 -7.20 55.25 14.24
N GLU A 898 -8.12 55.98 14.87
CA GLU A 898 -9.46 55.45 15.16
C GLU A 898 -10.25 55.32 13.85
N HIS A 899 -10.69 54.10 13.52
CA HIS A 899 -11.51 53.82 12.34
C HIS A 899 -12.39 52.58 12.57
N ASP A 900 -13.65 52.69 12.17
CA ASP A 900 -14.59 51.57 12.03
C ASP A 900 -14.65 51.19 10.54
N PHE A 901 -14.26 49.96 10.20
CA PHE A 901 -14.19 49.48 8.82
C PHE A 901 -15.57 49.32 8.14
N PHE A 902 -16.68 49.43 8.89
CA PHE A 902 -18.02 49.59 8.31
C PHE A 902 -18.29 51.01 7.78
N GLN A 903 -17.39 51.97 8.03
CA GLN A 903 -17.38 53.30 7.40
C GLN A 903 -16.41 53.34 6.21
N THR A 904 -16.60 54.29 5.29
CA THR A 904 -15.69 54.49 4.15
C THR A 904 -14.26 54.77 4.60
N GLN A 905 -13.28 54.10 3.99
CA GLN A 905 -11.86 54.20 4.34
C GLN A 905 -11.34 55.65 4.20
N PRO A 906 -10.85 56.28 5.28
CA PRO A 906 -10.40 57.68 5.28
C PRO A 906 -9.03 57.89 4.64
N VAL A 907 -8.10 56.95 4.74
CA VAL A 907 -6.75 57.08 4.16
C VAL A 907 -6.83 56.85 2.66
N LYS A 908 -6.57 57.88 1.86
CA LYS A 908 -6.65 57.82 0.39
C LYS A 908 -5.30 57.46 -0.25
N GLY A 909 -5.35 56.66 -1.30
CA GLY A 909 -4.21 56.33 -2.16
C GLY A 909 -3.11 55.48 -1.51
N ALA A 910 -3.37 54.78 -0.40
CA ALA A 910 -2.35 53.96 0.25
C ALA A 910 -1.88 52.81 -0.67
N LYS A 911 -0.61 52.38 -0.55
CA LYS A 911 -0.08 51.30 -1.40
C LYS A 911 -0.74 49.96 -1.08
N TYR A 912 -0.81 49.59 0.19
CA TYR A 912 -1.53 48.40 0.68
C TYR A 912 -2.54 48.74 1.77
N TYR A 913 -3.78 48.31 1.58
CA TYR A 913 -4.82 48.23 2.60
C TYR A 913 -4.90 46.78 3.08
N TYR A 914 -4.40 46.51 4.28
CA TYR A 914 -4.16 45.17 4.78
C TYR A 914 -5.21 44.76 5.80
N LEU A 915 -5.73 43.55 5.68
CA LEU A 915 -6.77 42.95 6.53
C LEU A 915 -6.30 41.55 6.89
N ARG A 916 -6.04 41.26 8.17
CA ARG A 916 -5.59 39.94 8.62
C ARG A 916 -6.47 39.37 9.71
N ALA A 917 -7.03 38.18 9.51
CA ALA A 917 -7.94 37.54 10.47
C ALA A 917 -9.08 38.48 10.88
N ILE A 918 -9.68 39.17 9.90
CA ILE A 918 -10.78 40.12 10.08
C ILE A 918 -12.04 39.57 9.44
N LEU A 919 -11.98 39.25 8.15
CA LEU A 919 -13.12 38.96 7.29
C LEU A 919 -13.71 37.56 7.55
N HIS A 920 -12.94 36.65 8.13
CA HIS A 920 -13.45 35.36 8.60
C HIS A 920 -14.43 35.46 9.80
N ASN A 921 -14.40 36.56 10.56
CA ASN A 921 -15.34 36.84 11.66
C ASN A 921 -16.66 37.47 11.17
N TRP A 922 -16.86 37.62 9.86
CA TRP A 922 -18.03 38.27 9.27
C TRP A 922 -18.68 37.40 8.18
N ASP A 923 -20.00 37.48 8.05
CA ASP A 923 -20.73 36.89 6.93
C ASP A 923 -20.33 37.53 5.58
N ASP A 924 -20.74 36.92 4.47
CA ASP A 924 -20.40 37.41 3.13
C ASP A 924 -20.91 38.83 2.84
N LYS A 925 -22.06 39.21 3.39
CA LYS A 925 -22.66 40.53 3.19
C LYS A 925 -21.83 41.61 3.86
N ASN A 926 -21.42 41.38 5.10
CA ASN A 926 -20.59 42.28 5.88
C ASN A 926 -19.15 42.32 5.33
N THR A 927 -18.59 41.17 4.92
CA THR A 927 -17.30 41.10 4.22
C THR A 927 -17.31 41.93 2.93
N VAL A 928 -18.34 41.79 2.09
CA VAL A 928 -18.50 42.63 0.88
C VAL A 928 -18.61 44.11 1.24
N GLN A 929 -19.35 44.48 2.29
CA GLN A 929 -19.47 45.87 2.74
C GLN A 929 -18.11 46.47 3.19
N ILE A 930 -17.35 45.73 3.98
CA ILE A 930 -16.01 46.13 4.47
C ILE A 930 -15.07 46.39 3.29
N LEU A 931 -15.02 45.46 2.33
CA LEU A 931 -14.19 45.61 1.14
C LEU A 931 -14.66 46.76 0.24
N SER A 932 -15.98 46.91 0.05
CA SER A 932 -16.57 48.01 -0.73
C SER A 932 -16.28 49.39 -0.13
N ASN A 933 -16.11 49.50 1.19
CA ASN A 933 -15.72 50.74 1.86
C ASN A 933 -14.28 51.17 1.58
N ILE A 934 -13.41 50.23 1.16
CA ILE A 934 -12.01 50.49 0.83
C ILE A 934 -11.85 50.96 -0.62
N VAL A 935 -12.67 50.45 -1.56
CA VAL A 935 -12.56 50.78 -2.99
C VAL A 935 -12.56 52.30 -3.29
N PRO A 936 -13.44 53.15 -2.71
CA PRO A 936 -13.40 54.61 -2.88
C PRO A 936 -12.19 55.32 -2.25
N ALA A 937 -11.24 54.57 -1.68
CA ALA A 937 -9.97 55.10 -1.21
C ALA A 937 -8.78 54.70 -2.08
N MET A 938 -8.93 53.69 -2.94
CA MET A 938 -7.86 53.14 -3.76
C MET A 938 -7.45 54.08 -4.90
N SER A 939 -6.14 54.12 -5.17
CA SER A 939 -5.57 54.62 -6.42
C SER A 939 -5.33 53.46 -7.41
N ALA A 940 -4.99 53.77 -8.67
CA ALA A 940 -4.63 52.75 -9.66
C ALA A 940 -3.41 51.88 -9.26
N GLY A 941 -2.56 52.36 -8.33
CA GLY A 941 -1.42 51.62 -7.78
C GLY A 941 -1.70 50.92 -6.45
N SER A 942 -2.88 51.11 -5.86
CA SER A 942 -3.28 50.56 -4.55
C SER A 942 -3.76 49.11 -4.66
N LEU A 943 -3.48 48.31 -3.63
CA LEU A 943 -4.01 46.96 -3.49
C LEU A 943 -4.66 46.78 -2.12
N VAL A 944 -5.74 45.99 -2.08
CA VAL A 944 -6.21 45.36 -0.84
C VAL A 944 -5.42 44.06 -0.67
N ALA A 945 -4.89 43.81 0.52
CA ALA A 945 -4.12 42.62 0.87
C ALA A 945 -4.85 41.88 2.00
N ILE A 946 -5.59 40.84 1.63
CA ILE A 946 -6.41 40.04 2.54
C ILE A 946 -5.55 38.84 2.99
N ASP A 947 -5.04 38.87 4.23
CA ASP A 947 -4.28 37.80 4.88
C ASP A 947 -5.23 36.91 5.70
N GLU A 948 -5.76 35.87 5.06
CA GLU A 948 -6.74 34.96 5.63
C GLU A 948 -6.34 33.50 5.36
N VAL A 949 -7.09 32.56 5.95
CA VAL A 949 -7.00 31.15 5.56
C VAL A 949 -7.85 30.94 4.29
N VAL A 950 -7.24 30.36 3.26
CA VAL A 950 -7.94 30.03 2.00
C VAL A 950 -8.17 28.52 1.96
N VAL A 951 -9.39 28.10 2.26
CA VAL A 951 -9.73 26.67 2.40
C VAL A 951 -9.59 25.95 1.05
N PRO A 952 -8.89 24.80 0.97
CA PRO A 952 -8.83 23.99 -0.24
C PRO A 952 -10.21 23.38 -0.55
N GLU A 953 -10.60 23.37 -1.82
CA GLU A 953 -11.87 22.76 -2.29
C GLU A 953 -11.93 21.24 -1.99
N GLU A 954 -10.77 20.58 -1.92
CA GLU A 954 -10.63 19.16 -1.60
C GLU A 954 -9.44 18.91 -0.65
N ASN A 955 -9.51 17.82 0.13
CA ASN A 955 -8.41 17.33 0.99
C ASN A 955 -7.87 18.40 1.97
N ALA A 956 -8.74 19.26 2.49
CA ALA A 956 -8.39 20.29 3.46
C ALA A 956 -7.76 19.66 4.71
N HIS A 957 -6.61 20.21 5.14
CA HIS A 957 -5.95 19.80 6.38
C HIS A 957 -6.84 20.08 7.60
N VAL A 958 -6.65 19.32 8.69
CA VAL A 958 -7.48 19.46 9.92
C VAL A 958 -7.46 20.88 10.51
N TRP A 959 -6.40 21.66 10.27
CA TRP A 959 -6.31 23.05 10.72
C TRP A 959 -7.32 23.99 10.03
N PRO A 960 -7.27 24.24 8.70
CA PRO A 960 -8.24 25.13 8.03
C PRO A 960 -9.69 24.66 8.21
N ALA A 961 -9.96 23.35 8.16
CA ALA A 961 -11.30 22.81 8.39
C ALA A 961 -11.78 22.97 9.85
N GLY A 962 -10.88 22.83 10.83
CA GLY A 962 -11.19 23.07 12.24
C GLY A 962 -11.38 24.56 12.57
N LEU A 963 -10.68 25.45 11.85
CA LEU A 963 -10.83 26.90 12.00
C LEU A 963 -12.17 27.39 11.41
N ASP A 964 -12.60 26.85 10.27
CA ASP A 964 -13.95 27.08 9.72
C ASP A 964 -15.05 26.76 10.75
N LEU A 965 -14.99 25.54 11.32
CA LEU A 965 -15.92 25.14 12.38
C LEU A 965 -15.80 25.99 13.65
N GLN A 966 -14.63 26.60 13.92
CA GLN A 966 -14.46 27.54 15.04
C GLN A 966 -15.13 28.88 14.73
N MET A 967 -15.00 29.42 13.50
CA MET A 967 -15.71 30.63 13.08
C MET A 967 -17.22 30.42 13.12
N TYR A 968 -17.71 29.28 12.61
CA TYR A 968 -19.11 28.89 12.72
C TYR A 968 -19.58 28.78 14.18
N SER A 969 -18.83 28.11 15.05
CA SER A 969 -19.24 27.87 16.44
C SER A 969 -19.25 29.14 17.30
N LEU A 970 -18.39 30.11 17.00
CA LEU A 970 -18.24 31.35 17.77
C LEU A 970 -19.08 32.50 17.21
N PHE A 971 -19.01 32.74 15.91
CA PHE A 971 -19.55 33.92 15.22
C PHE A 971 -20.69 33.59 14.23
N SER A 972 -20.96 32.30 13.97
CA SER A 972 -21.86 31.85 12.90
C SER A 972 -21.42 32.34 11.50
N THR A 973 -20.10 32.32 11.27
CA THR A 973 -19.43 32.69 10.01
C THR A 973 -18.57 31.53 9.48
N THR A 974 -17.72 31.76 8.47
CA THR A 974 -17.00 30.70 7.75
C THR A 974 -15.62 31.14 7.25
N GLU A 975 -14.69 30.21 7.19
CA GLU A 975 -13.44 30.33 6.41
C GLU A 975 -13.72 29.97 4.95
N ARG A 976 -13.08 30.67 4.02
CA ARG A 976 -13.53 30.68 2.62
C ARG A 976 -12.56 30.03 1.64
N THR A 977 -13.12 29.34 0.65
CA THR A 977 -12.36 28.79 -0.48
C THR A 977 -12.00 29.89 -1.48
N ALA A 978 -11.10 29.59 -2.43
CA ALA A 978 -10.71 30.54 -3.46
C ALA A 978 -11.90 31.01 -4.31
N SER A 979 -12.80 30.08 -4.68
CA SER A 979 -13.99 30.41 -5.48
C SER A 979 -14.99 31.30 -4.73
N GLN A 980 -15.12 31.12 -3.42
CA GLN A 980 -15.93 32.00 -2.56
C GLN A 980 -15.30 33.39 -2.42
N TRP A 981 -13.97 33.47 -2.26
CA TRP A 981 -13.24 34.75 -2.24
C TRP A 981 -13.40 35.54 -3.54
N ASP A 982 -13.28 34.88 -4.70
CA ASP A 982 -13.49 35.53 -5.99
C ASP A 982 -14.91 36.10 -6.12
N ALA A 983 -15.94 35.36 -5.70
CA ALA A 983 -17.33 35.82 -5.70
C ALA A 983 -17.59 37.02 -4.75
N ILE A 984 -16.84 37.12 -3.64
CA ILE A 984 -16.90 38.25 -2.71
C ILE A 984 -16.20 39.48 -3.27
N LEU A 985 -14.99 39.30 -3.80
CA LEU A 985 -14.23 40.36 -4.46
C LEU A 985 -15.04 40.94 -5.62
N ASP A 986 -15.64 40.07 -6.44
CA ASP A 986 -16.46 40.44 -7.58
C ASP A 986 -17.59 41.41 -7.19
N LYS A 987 -18.36 41.05 -6.14
CA LYS A 987 -19.45 41.86 -5.55
C LYS A 987 -18.95 43.16 -4.92
N ALA A 988 -17.75 43.18 -4.35
CA ALA A 988 -17.16 44.35 -3.72
C ALA A 988 -16.53 45.35 -4.71
N GLY A 989 -16.58 45.08 -6.03
CA GLY A 989 -15.93 45.94 -7.04
C GLY A 989 -14.42 45.72 -7.16
N LEU A 990 -13.93 44.59 -6.64
CA LEU A 990 -12.52 44.19 -6.65
C LEU A 990 -12.30 43.00 -7.59
N ARG A 991 -11.05 42.76 -7.97
CA ARG A 991 -10.59 41.55 -8.65
C ARG A 991 -9.28 41.07 -8.05
N ALA A 992 -9.12 39.77 -7.84
CA ALA A 992 -7.83 39.20 -7.47
C ALA A 992 -6.78 39.49 -8.56
N VAL A 993 -5.55 39.82 -8.15
CA VAL A 993 -4.39 40.00 -9.03
C VAL A 993 -3.24 39.06 -8.69
N ALA A 994 -3.16 38.58 -7.44
CA ALA A 994 -2.26 37.51 -7.02
C ALA A 994 -2.78 36.86 -5.73
N VAL A 995 -2.48 35.58 -5.52
CA VAL A 995 -2.65 34.91 -4.22
C VAL A 995 -1.29 34.35 -3.82
N LYS A 996 -0.73 34.81 -2.70
CA LYS A 996 0.57 34.38 -2.19
C LYS A 996 0.42 33.61 -0.89
N LYS A 997 0.65 32.30 -0.94
CA LYS A 997 0.56 31.39 0.21
C LYS A 997 1.87 31.38 0.98
N TYR A 998 1.83 31.66 2.27
CA TYR A 998 3.03 31.71 3.12
C TYR A 998 3.10 30.59 4.18
N ALA A 999 1.96 29.97 4.54
CA ALA A 999 1.92 28.79 5.39
C ALA A 999 1.20 27.64 4.65
N PRO A 1000 1.90 26.81 3.86
CA PRO A 1000 1.27 25.93 2.86
C PRO A 1000 0.40 24.81 3.43
N VAL A 1001 0.60 24.40 4.69
CA VAL A 1001 -0.26 23.40 5.37
C VAL A 1001 -1.43 24.06 6.11
N MET A 1002 -1.18 25.23 6.72
CA MET A 1002 -2.19 26.01 7.44
C MET A 1002 -3.11 26.81 6.49
N GLN A 1003 -2.73 26.89 5.21
CA GLN A 1003 -3.39 27.58 4.10
C GLN A 1003 -3.49 29.11 4.25
N SER A 1004 -2.75 29.70 5.19
CA SER A 1004 -2.67 31.16 5.33
C SER A 1004 -2.01 31.78 4.10
N SER A 1005 -2.74 32.72 3.48
CA SER A 1005 -2.43 33.27 2.17
C SER A 1005 -2.82 34.75 2.12
N VAL A 1006 -2.02 35.56 1.43
CA VAL A 1006 -2.38 36.94 1.10
C VAL A 1006 -3.00 36.99 -0.28
N ILE A 1007 -4.29 37.30 -0.35
CA ILE A 1007 -5.00 37.62 -1.59
C ILE A 1007 -4.79 39.12 -1.86
N PHE A 1008 -4.07 39.44 -2.93
CA PHE A 1008 -3.93 40.79 -3.43
C PHE A 1008 -5.07 41.07 -4.41
N ALA A 1009 -5.85 42.10 -4.13
CA ALA A 1009 -6.96 42.53 -4.97
C ALA A 1009 -6.82 44.00 -5.39
N ALA A 1010 -7.14 44.27 -6.65
CA ALA A 1010 -7.21 45.62 -7.22
C ALA A 1010 -8.67 46.02 -7.46
N ALA A 1011 -8.95 47.32 -7.52
CA ALA A 1011 -10.23 47.80 -8.05
C ALA A 1011 -10.43 47.33 -9.51
N LYS A 1012 -11.69 47.09 -9.88
CA LYS A 1012 -12.09 46.75 -11.26
C LYS A 1012 -12.04 47.95 -12.20
#